data_AF-M3A3D6-F1
#
_entry.id   AF-M3A3D6-F1
#
_cell.length_a   1.000
_cell.length_b   1.000
_cell.length_c   1.000
_cell.angle_alpha   90.00
_cell.angle_beta   90.00
_cell.angle_gamma   90.00
#
_symmetry.space_group_name_H-M   'P 1'
#
loop_
_entity.id
_entity.type
_entity.pdbx_description
1 polymer ?
#
loop_
_entity_poly.entity_id
_entity_poly.type
_entity_poly.pdbx_seq_one_letter_code
_entity_poly.pdbx_strand_id
1 'polypeptide(L)'
;MMSAHKLISLGLLGSCLAQSSYPNSQSGSAGQITFTNSRRLLFDTNGDQIDAYGSKVNYINGSYYLYGNSFSTKSGAYGIKSYSSIDLENWQYNGFLFDPASANAAVCSEAGWCGRPHIVYNGKQYVLWADAGPNGYLVATSSSPSGPFTFSSERAAIDPQFSTLQPADFTTTIINNTGYIVFSALNFNEPTAGSIWPEISQTLHASELTSDLTNTTLKSYPVRSSEFDLIDQQAEAPDLFYREGWYYVAAANTCGYCNGTLALLYRSRSTQGPWTRQILAGYGCNGQVEGVLPLTDPNTKKTTYVWHATSVPGGPRTGFGGHIFQPLVFNADGSVQDLDCSDNAEFPVTFTKGTATIASSSAGDGSPAKAAYSPICDSDTFHLYQTWRAAKSGTIKSVAVNIAGAKVQTVPLALTVFKFSSHSDLLAPEYKWTAMGTKSVNGTDLSYVFDTVKVDITSNATVKAGDYLGLAMLGEDFTPYCHLEYANHDAGNVLYQRAPNPSSHQQRHISNSRSIMSKPTLTDRLGPWSVILQPSQNINRQNSHRTVPMQVLSLAPSRTGTLSMASAFKLLGYSNPYHFSSIFLNVRDCDIWIPALSAKFHRNEKIGRETFDQVLGHCSAVTDAPCIVFWEELIDAYPEAKILLVERDEEKWVKSCEGLTDGTFNFLLVYIFRFTDPFWLGKIIRTGLLWTAVFFGTCESQEAVMRNARRAYREHYREIREKVPKERILEYQLGSGWEPLCRFLEREVPEGVEFPHFNEAKTLELAFGALGQRALVNSLWNVGIVGLVVLGGYAAVSHRIQICHFFLQDGNDARIHLLLKLSIGQAPAVVVELAPDAPSDDACIRRARVVFDPSDQSVCGIEVAPRTFCNIFRPKQAMSASI
;
A
#
# COMPACT_ATOMS: atom_id res chain seq x y z
N MET A 1 54.60 -23.13 -61.41
CA MET A 1 54.98 -21.72 -61.12
C MET A 1 53.82 -20.84 -61.56
N MET A 2 52.94 -20.52 -60.62
CA MET A 2 52.67 -19.18 -60.05
C MET A 2 51.56 -18.46 -60.86
N SER A 3 50.30 -18.42 -60.37
CA SER A 3 49.72 -17.51 -59.34
C SER A 3 49.77 -16.03 -59.75
N ALA A 4 48.80 -15.16 -59.48
CA ALA A 4 47.42 -15.17 -58.99
C ALA A 4 47.04 -13.68 -58.83
N HIS A 5 45.77 -13.28 -59.00
CA HIS A 5 44.95 -12.59 -57.97
C HIS A 5 43.69 -11.96 -58.57
N LYS A 6 42.55 -12.35 -58.00
CA LYS A 6 41.22 -11.76 -58.12
C LYS A 6 41.16 -10.46 -57.31
N LEU A 7 40.39 -9.49 -57.80
CA LEU A 7 39.69 -8.50 -56.98
C LEU A 7 38.39 -8.13 -57.70
N ILE A 8 37.26 -8.67 -57.20
CA ILE A 8 35.92 -8.18 -57.51
C ILE A 8 35.41 -7.53 -56.24
N SER A 9 35.18 -6.23 -56.31
CA SER A 9 34.58 -5.40 -55.28
C SER A 9 33.11 -5.76 -55.08
N LEU A 10 32.75 -6.32 -53.92
CA LEU A 10 31.36 -6.43 -53.46
C LEU A 10 30.98 -5.14 -52.72
N GLY A 11 30.07 -4.36 -53.29
CA GLY A 11 29.34 -3.33 -52.56
C GLY A 11 28.24 -3.98 -51.72
N LEU A 12 28.42 -3.98 -50.40
CA LEU A 12 27.38 -4.37 -49.44
C LEU A 12 26.42 -3.19 -49.23
N LEU A 13 25.26 -3.24 -49.90
CA LEU A 13 24.05 -2.57 -49.45
C LEU A 13 23.43 -3.45 -48.36
N GLY A 14 23.70 -3.11 -47.09
CA GLY A 14 23.06 -3.72 -45.94
C GLY A 14 21.61 -3.27 -45.83
N SER A 15 20.69 -4.07 -46.36
CA SER A 15 19.26 -3.93 -46.12
C SER A 15 18.94 -4.27 -44.66
N CYS A 16 18.44 -3.28 -43.92
CA CYS A 16 17.83 -3.45 -42.59
C CYS A 16 16.69 -4.46 -42.64
N LEU A 17 16.91 -5.67 -42.14
CA LEU A 17 15.84 -6.58 -41.77
C LEU A 17 15.61 -6.44 -40.27
N ALA A 18 14.53 -5.75 -39.92
CA ALA A 18 13.98 -5.72 -38.56
C ALA A 18 13.48 -7.12 -38.19
N GLN A 19 13.76 -7.53 -36.96
CA GLN A 19 13.41 -8.84 -36.42
C GLN A 19 11.93 -8.95 -36.11
N SER A 20 11.33 -10.06 -36.55
CA SER A 20 10.13 -10.63 -35.94
C SER A 20 10.46 -12.04 -35.45
N SER A 21 9.96 -12.37 -34.27
CA SER A 21 9.94 -13.71 -33.65
C SER A 21 9.11 -14.74 -34.43
N TYR A 22 8.73 -14.43 -35.67
CA TYR A 22 7.94 -15.24 -36.57
C TYR A 22 8.40 -14.96 -38.01
N PRO A 23 8.55 -15.97 -38.87
CA PRO A 23 8.91 -15.77 -40.26
C PRO A 23 7.70 -15.25 -41.04
N ASN A 24 7.37 -13.96 -40.91
CA ASN A 24 6.47 -13.26 -41.82
C ASN A 24 6.72 -11.75 -41.69
N SER A 25 7.15 -11.13 -42.78
CA SER A 25 7.18 -9.66 -42.90
C SER A 25 5.79 -9.12 -42.57
N GLN A 26 5.69 -8.11 -41.70
CA GLN A 26 4.44 -7.38 -41.45
C GLN A 26 3.92 -6.86 -42.79
N SER A 27 2.92 -7.54 -43.36
CA SER A 27 2.26 -7.16 -44.60
C SER A 27 0.90 -6.62 -44.24
N GLY A 28 0.66 -5.34 -44.47
CA GLY A 28 -0.60 -4.71 -44.11
C GLY A 28 -0.62 -3.23 -44.49
N SER A 29 -1.81 -2.63 -44.44
CA SER A 29 -1.97 -1.18 -44.62
C SER A 29 -1.49 -0.44 -43.37
N ALA A 30 -1.20 0.86 -43.52
CA ALA A 30 -0.86 1.71 -42.38
C ALA A 30 -2.06 1.89 -41.44
N GLY A 31 -1.85 1.62 -40.16
CA GLY A 31 -2.76 1.92 -39.07
C GLY A 31 -2.18 3.00 -38.17
N GLN A 32 -3.02 3.60 -37.35
CA GLN A 32 -2.62 4.57 -36.35
C GLN A 32 -3.33 4.25 -35.03
N ILE A 33 -2.55 4.26 -33.95
CA ILE A 33 -3.05 4.13 -32.58
C ILE A 33 -2.43 5.26 -31.76
N THR A 34 -3.17 5.77 -30.76
CA THR A 34 -2.62 6.70 -29.77
C THR A 34 -2.68 6.03 -28.40
N PHE A 35 -1.51 5.71 -27.88
CA PHE A 35 -1.35 5.20 -26.52
C PHE A 35 -1.38 6.37 -25.54
N THR A 36 -1.93 6.15 -24.35
CA THR A 36 -1.95 7.16 -23.28
C THR A 36 -1.89 6.51 -21.91
N ASN A 37 -1.25 7.19 -20.96
CA ASN A 37 -1.17 6.74 -19.57
C ASN A 37 -2.50 6.88 -18.80
N SER A 38 -3.43 7.69 -19.31
CA SER A 38 -4.75 7.91 -18.69
C SER A 38 -5.71 6.74 -18.92
N ARG A 39 -5.49 5.94 -19.97
CA ARG A 39 -6.35 4.80 -20.35
C ARG A 39 -5.60 3.49 -20.15
N ARG A 40 -5.66 2.97 -18.92
CA ARG A 40 -4.96 1.74 -18.52
C ARG A 40 -5.81 0.48 -18.71
N LEU A 41 -7.12 0.56 -18.51
CA LEU A 41 -8.01 -0.57 -18.76
C LEU A 41 -8.27 -0.71 -20.26
N LEU A 42 -8.02 -1.91 -20.78
CA LEU A 42 -8.39 -2.29 -22.15
C LEU A 42 -9.61 -3.19 -22.09
N PHE A 43 -10.44 -3.12 -23.13
CA PHE A 43 -11.65 -3.91 -23.26
C PHE A 43 -11.64 -4.71 -24.55
N ASP A 44 -12.22 -5.89 -24.50
CA ASP A 44 -12.42 -6.72 -25.68
C ASP A 44 -13.68 -6.28 -26.48
N THR A 45 -13.95 -6.95 -27.60
CA THR A 45 -15.10 -6.67 -28.47
C THR A 45 -16.46 -6.95 -27.81
N ASN A 46 -16.50 -7.67 -26.69
CA ASN A 46 -17.69 -7.86 -25.86
C ASN A 46 -17.86 -6.76 -24.82
N GLY A 47 -16.82 -5.94 -24.62
CA GLY A 47 -16.73 -4.91 -23.60
C GLY A 47 -16.16 -5.42 -22.28
N ASP A 48 -15.73 -6.68 -22.22
CA ASP A 48 -15.14 -7.27 -21.01
C ASP A 48 -13.71 -6.76 -20.85
N GLN A 49 -13.25 -6.57 -19.61
CA GLN A 49 -11.87 -6.19 -19.36
C GLN A 49 -10.91 -7.25 -19.92
N ILE A 50 -9.86 -6.79 -20.60
CA ILE A 50 -8.76 -7.66 -20.99
C ILE A 50 -8.02 -8.13 -19.72
N ASP A 51 -8.10 -9.42 -19.46
CA ASP A 51 -7.56 -10.10 -18.28
C ASP A 51 -6.35 -10.95 -18.71
N ALA A 52 -5.21 -10.27 -18.88
CA ALA A 52 -3.97 -10.87 -19.37
C ALA A 52 -2.74 -10.19 -18.76
N TYR A 53 -2.23 -10.72 -17.64
CA TYR A 53 -1.04 -10.19 -16.94
C TYR A 53 0.16 -11.14 -17.06
N GLY A 54 1.38 -10.70 -16.73
CA GLY A 54 2.58 -11.49 -17.06
C GLY A 54 2.76 -11.59 -18.58
N SER A 55 2.37 -10.55 -19.31
CA SER A 55 1.92 -10.68 -20.69
C SER A 55 2.97 -10.28 -21.72
N LYS A 56 2.72 -10.63 -22.98
CA LYS A 56 3.50 -10.08 -24.11
C LYS A 56 2.63 -9.99 -25.35
N VAL A 57 2.72 -8.84 -26.04
CA VAL A 57 2.10 -8.67 -27.35
C VAL A 57 3.04 -9.17 -28.44
N ASN A 58 2.59 -10.16 -29.21
CA ASN A 58 3.34 -10.74 -30.33
C ASN A 58 2.58 -10.55 -31.64
N TYR A 59 3.27 -10.22 -32.73
CA TYR A 59 2.67 -10.22 -34.06
C TYR A 59 2.85 -11.59 -34.74
N ILE A 60 1.75 -12.30 -34.97
CA ILE A 60 1.73 -13.66 -35.49
C ILE A 60 0.73 -13.73 -36.65
N ASN A 61 1.20 -14.11 -37.84
CA ASN A 61 0.37 -14.41 -39.01
C ASN A 61 -0.74 -13.39 -39.31
N GLY A 62 -0.40 -12.09 -39.28
CA GLY A 62 -1.35 -11.04 -39.62
C GLY A 62 -2.24 -10.58 -38.46
N SER A 63 -1.94 -10.97 -37.22
CA SER A 63 -2.61 -10.51 -36.01
C SER A 63 -1.62 -10.19 -34.89
N TYR A 64 -1.97 -9.23 -34.05
CA TYR A 64 -1.35 -9.01 -32.75
C TYR A 64 -2.05 -9.89 -31.73
N TYR A 65 -1.29 -10.70 -30.99
CA TYR A 65 -1.81 -11.53 -29.92
C TYR A 65 -1.28 -11.04 -28.59
N LEU A 66 -2.18 -10.92 -27.61
CA LEU A 66 -1.88 -10.65 -26.21
C LEU A 66 -2.21 -11.91 -25.42
N TYR A 67 -1.20 -12.48 -24.78
CA TYR A 67 -1.31 -13.66 -23.92
C TYR A 67 -0.98 -13.26 -22.50
N GLY A 68 -1.72 -13.77 -21.52
CA GLY A 68 -1.43 -13.50 -20.12
C GLY A 68 -2.24 -14.34 -19.16
N ASN A 69 -1.79 -14.38 -17.92
CA ASN A 69 -2.49 -15.01 -16.80
C ASN A 69 -3.82 -14.32 -16.55
N SER A 70 -4.85 -15.13 -16.28
CA SER A 70 -6.20 -14.65 -16.00
C SER A 70 -6.50 -14.68 -14.50
N PHE A 71 -7.14 -13.63 -13.99
CA PHE A 71 -7.58 -13.50 -12.61
C PHE A 71 -9.10 -13.44 -12.50
N SER A 72 -9.87 -13.55 -13.59
CA SER A 72 -11.33 -13.43 -13.56
C SER A 72 -12.02 -14.47 -12.68
N THR A 73 -11.52 -15.71 -12.62
CA THR A 73 -12.26 -16.84 -12.04
C THR A 73 -12.08 -16.99 -10.53
N LYS A 74 -10.87 -16.73 -10.01
CA LYS A 74 -10.46 -16.90 -8.61
C LYS A 74 -9.57 -15.73 -8.21
N SER A 75 -9.34 -15.54 -6.91
CA SER A 75 -8.47 -14.46 -6.41
C SER A 75 -6.98 -14.60 -6.77
N GLY A 76 -6.57 -15.71 -7.41
CA GLY A 76 -5.23 -15.93 -7.92
C GLY A 76 -5.27 -16.33 -9.40
N ALA A 77 -4.10 -16.37 -10.04
CA ALA A 77 -3.98 -16.71 -11.45
C ALA A 77 -4.62 -18.07 -11.76
N TYR A 78 -5.44 -18.09 -12.81
CA TYR A 78 -6.24 -19.23 -13.22
C TYR A 78 -6.24 -19.32 -14.74
N GLY A 79 -5.31 -20.12 -15.27
CA GLY A 79 -5.12 -20.33 -16.71
C GLY A 79 -4.50 -19.13 -17.42
N ILE A 80 -4.29 -19.30 -18.73
CA ILE A 80 -3.73 -18.28 -19.62
C ILE A 80 -4.77 -17.96 -20.70
N LYS A 81 -5.20 -16.70 -20.78
CA LYS A 81 -6.13 -16.21 -21.81
C LYS A 81 -5.37 -15.72 -23.04
N SER A 82 -6.03 -15.76 -24.18
CA SER A 82 -5.54 -15.18 -25.43
C SER A 82 -6.52 -14.17 -25.99
N TYR A 83 -5.99 -13.02 -26.40
CA TYR A 83 -6.70 -11.98 -27.13
C TYR A 83 -5.97 -11.71 -28.45
N SER A 84 -6.73 -11.37 -29.50
CA SER A 84 -6.14 -11.00 -30.80
C SER A 84 -6.68 -9.66 -31.30
N SER A 85 -5.85 -8.90 -32.01
CA SER A 85 -6.21 -7.62 -32.63
C SER A 85 -5.48 -7.43 -33.96
N ILE A 86 -6.08 -6.68 -34.89
CA ILE A 86 -5.41 -6.24 -36.13
C ILE A 86 -5.03 -4.76 -36.07
N ASP A 87 -5.48 -4.03 -35.06
CA ASP A 87 -5.30 -2.59 -34.96
C ASP A 87 -4.88 -2.13 -33.56
N LEU A 88 -4.58 -3.07 -32.65
CA LEU A 88 -4.18 -2.84 -31.25
C LEU A 88 -5.23 -2.12 -30.40
N GLU A 89 -6.41 -1.85 -30.96
CA GLU A 89 -7.50 -1.15 -30.30
C GLU A 89 -8.70 -2.06 -30.10
N ASN A 90 -9.09 -2.82 -31.13
CA ASN A 90 -10.17 -3.79 -31.06
C ASN A 90 -9.61 -5.18 -30.79
N TRP A 91 -9.82 -5.68 -29.57
CA TRP A 91 -9.31 -6.97 -29.12
C TRP A 91 -10.43 -8.02 -29.08
N GLN A 92 -10.27 -9.12 -29.77
CA GLN A 92 -11.16 -10.28 -29.69
C GLN A 92 -10.61 -11.28 -28.68
N TYR A 93 -11.45 -11.72 -27.75
CA TYR A 93 -11.14 -12.84 -26.87
C TYR A 93 -11.17 -14.17 -27.64
N ASN A 94 -10.09 -14.95 -27.55
CA ASN A 94 -9.92 -16.22 -28.24
C ASN A 94 -10.17 -17.45 -27.34
N GLY A 95 -10.41 -17.25 -26.04
CA GLY A 95 -10.50 -18.34 -25.05
C GLY A 95 -9.22 -18.53 -24.23
N PHE A 96 -9.23 -19.56 -23.39
CA PHE A 96 -8.03 -20.04 -22.71
C PHE A 96 -7.14 -20.84 -23.67
N LEU A 97 -5.81 -20.73 -23.50
CA LEU A 97 -4.85 -21.49 -24.29
C LEU A 97 -4.91 -23.00 -24.03
N PHE A 98 -5.45 -23.42 -22.90
CA PHE A 98 -5.73 -24.81 -22.53
C PHE A 98 -6.90 -24.81 -21.54
N ASP A 99 -7.54 -25.96 -21.31
CA ASP A 99 -8.60 -26.05 -20.30
C ASP A 99 -8.00 -26.04 -18.87
N PRO A 100 -8.16 -24.96 -18.08
CA PRO A 100 -7.60 -24.85 -16.75
C PRO A 100 -8.28 -25.75 -15.70
N ALA A 101 -9.42 -26.35 -16.03
CA ALA A 101 -10.10 -27.33 -15.18
C ALA A 101 -9.68 -28.79 -15.50
N SER A 102 -8.96 -29.01 -16.60
CA SER A 102 -8.54 -30.35 -17.01
C SER A 102 -7.41 -30.91 -16.13
N ALA A 103 -7.30 -32.23 -16.06
CA ALA A 103 -6.18 -32.90 -15.40
C ALA A 103 -4.81 -32.51 -16.01
N ASN A 104 -4.79 -32.19 -17.31
CA ASN A 104 -3.60 -31.70 -18.03
C ASN A 104 -3.13 -30.32 -17.52
N ALA A 105 -4.00 -29.52 -16.90
CA ALA A 105 -3.64 -28.23 -16.32
C ALA A 105 -3.16 -28.31 -14.86
N ALA A 106 -3.23 -29.49 -14.22
CA ALA A 106 -2.77 -29.68 -12.84
C ALA A 106 -1.29 -29.30 -12.67
N VAL A 107 -0.49 -29.44 -13.74
CA VAL A 107 0.92 -29.04 -13.77
C VAL A 107 1.14 -27.55 -13.49
N CYS A 108 0.14 -26.69 -13.74
CA CYS A 108 0.21 -25.26 -13.43
C CYS A 108 0.05 -24.96 -11.92
N SER A 109 -0.42 -25.91 -11.11
CA SER A 109 -0.76 -25.67 -9.69
C SER A 109 0.42 -25.80 -8.71
N GLU A 110 1.61 -26.19 -9.19
CA GLU A 110 2.81 -26.47 -8.37
C GLU A 110 3.60 -25.22 -7.93
N ALA A 111 2.89 -24.14 -7.56
CA ALA A 111 3.42 -22.87 -7.00
C ALA A 111 3.84 -21.75 -7.98
N GLY A 112 3.61 -21.87 -9.30
CA GLY A 112 3.86 -20.78 -10.27
C GLY A 112 2.68 -20.38 -11.17
N TRP A 113 1.53 -21.05 -11.07
CA TRP A 113 0.27 -20.70 -11.76
C TRP A 113 0.34 -20.60 -13.30
N CYS A 114 1.37 -21.20 -13.92
CA CYS A 114 1.71 -20.97 -15.32
C CYS A 114 1.92 -19.48 -15.61
N GLY A 115 2.71 -18.82 -14.76
CA GLY A 115 3.04 -17.40 -14.80
C GLY A 115 3.84 -17.00 -16.03
N ARG A 116 3.70 -15.72 -16.40
CA ARG A 116 4.49 -15.03 -17.42
C ARG A 116 4.59 -15.77 -18.77
N PRO A 117 3.45 -16.09 -19.42
CA PRO A 117 3.44 -16.91 -20.63
C PRO A 117 4.10 -16.25 -21.84
N HIS A 118 4.98 -16.99 -22.50
CA HIS A 118 5.59 -16.57 -23.77
C HIS A 118 5.46 -17.66 -24.83
N ILE A 119 5.18 -17.26 -26.07
CA ILE A 119 5.02 -18.19 -27.19
C ILE A 119 6.07 -17.92 -28.26
N VAL A 120 6.72 -18.97 -28.73
CA VAL A 120 7.64 -18.94 -29.89
C VAL A 120 7.21 -19.98 -30.92
N TYR A 121 7.62 -19.82 -32.18
CA TYR A 121 7.30 -20.77 -33.25
C TYR A 121 8.57 -21.47 -33.74
N ASN A 122 8.59 -22.80 -33.70
CA ASN A 122 9.77 -23.59 -34.06
C ASN A 122 9.81 -24.04 -35.54
N GLY A 123 8.96 -23.46 -36.40
CA GLY A 123 8.84 -23.87 -37.80
C GLY A 123 7.87 -25.02 -38.04
N LYS A 124 7.35 -25.66 -36.98
CA LYS A 124 6.34 -26.73 -37.07
C LYS A 124 5.12 -26.40 -36.23
N GLN A 125 5.34 -26.03 -34.98
CA GLN A 125 4.31 -25.78 -33.98
C GLN A 125 4.66 -24.57 -33.11
N TYR A 126 3.64 -24.01 -32.48
CA TYR A 126 3.79 -23.00 -31.45
C TYR A 126 4.19 -23.68 -30.15
N VAL A 127 5.14 -23.07 -29.44
CA VAL A 127 5.69 -23.54 -28.18
C VAL A 127 5.41 -22.48 -27.14
N LEU A 128 4.50 -22.80 -26.22
CA LEU A 128 4.18 -22.00 -25.04
C LEU A 128 5.16 -22.36 -23.92
N TRP A 129 5.79 -21.35 -23.35
CA TRP A 129 6.59 -21.41 -22.14
C TRP A 129 5.82 -20.75 -21.00
N ALA A 130 5.87 -21.33 -19.81
CA ALA A 130 5.26 -20.75 -18.61
C ALA A 130 6.04 -21.13 -17.35
N ASP A 131 6.01 -20.24 -16.35
CA ASP A 131 6.56 -20.49 -15.02
C ASP A 131 5.55 -21.27 -14.17
N ALA A 132 5.95 -22.43 -13.66
CA ALA A 132 5.10 -23.22 -12.78
C ALA A 132 5.91 -23.88 -11.66
N GLY A 133 6.75 -23.07 -10.99
CA GLY A 133 7.41 -23.45 -9.76
C GLY A 133 8.76 -24.17 -9.97
N PRO A 134 9.19 -25.00 -9.01
CA PRO A 134 10.53 -25.57 -9.03
C PRO A 134 10.72 -26.57 -10.17
N ASN A 135 11.97 -26.81 -10.56
CA ASN A 135 12.40 -27.77 -11.60
C ASN A 135 12.26 -27.31 -13.06
N GLY A 136 12.45 -26.01 -13.32
CA GLY A 136 12.45 -25.47 -14.69
C GLY A 136 11.06 -25.06 -15.18
N TYR A 137 11.02 -24.61 -16.43
CA TYR A 137 9.81 -24.05 -17.04
C TYR A 137 8.93 -25.11 -17.66
N LEU A 138 7.62 -24.91 -17.61
CA LEU A 138 6.69 -25.73 -18.37
C LEU A 138 6.73 -25.34 -19.84
N VAL A 139 6.62 -26.36 -20.69
CA VAL A 139 6.50 -26.20 -22.13
C VAL A 139 5.26 -26.92 -22.62
N ALA A 140 4.49 -26.28 -23.48
CA ALA A 140 3.35 -26.86 -24.17
C ALA A 140 3.40 -26.54 -25.65
N THR A 141 2.78 -27.37 -26.48
CA THR A 141 2.74 -27.11 -27.93
C THR A 141 1.34 -27.11 -28.51
N SER A 142 1.19 -26.39 -29.62
CA SER A 142 -0.05 -26.35 -30.42
C SER A 142 0.25 -26.07 -31.89
N SER A 143 -0.63 -26.55 -32.78
CA SER A 143 -0.61 -26.15 -34.19
C SER A 143 -1.21 -24.76 -34.43
N SER A 144 -1.88 -24.19 -33.41
CA SER A 144 -2.55 -22.89 -33.47
C SER A 144 -1.97 -21.91 -32.45
N PRO A 145 -1.84 -20.61 -32.79
CA PRO A 145 -1.36 -19.59 -31.84
C PRO A 145 -2.36 -19.30 -30.71
N SER A 146 -3.62 -19.72 -30.83
CA SER A 146 -4.67 -19.57 -29.81
C SER A 146 -5.00 -20.87 -29.07
N GLY A 147 -4.23 -21.94 -29.32
CA GLY A 147 -4.44 -23.25 -28.70
C GLY A 147 -5.53 -24.11 -29.38
N PRO A 148 -5.95 -25.20 -28.73
CA PRO A 148 -5.50 -25.62 -27.40
C PRO A 148 -4.04 -26.09 -27.40
N PHE A 149 -3.33 -25.81 -26.31
CA PHE A 149 -1.96 -26.23 -26.04
C PHE A 149 -1.95 -27.52 -25.20
N THR A 150 -0.99 -28.40 -25.47
CA THR A 150 -0.77 -29.64 -24.73
C THR A 150 0.58 -29.60 -24.05
N PHE A 151 0.61 -29.76 -22.72
CA PHE A 151 1.84 -29.71 -21.94
C PHE A 151 2.72 -30.94 -22.21
N SER A 152 4.03 -30.72 -22.30
CA SER A 152 5.02 -31.78 -22.26
C SER A 152 5.07 -32.39 -20.86
N SER A 153 5.38 -33.68 -20.77
CA SER A 153 5.72 -34.33 -19.50
C SER A 153 7.07 -33.87 -18.96
N GLU A 154 7.94 -33.36 -19.82
CA GLU A 154 9.27 -32.84 -19.46
C GLU A 154 9.24 -31.32 -19.29
N ARG A 155 9.95 -30.83 -18.25
CA ARG A 155 10.18 -29.41 -18.01
C ARG A 155 11.49 -28.96 -18.68
N ALA A 156 11.51 -27.74 -19.17
CA ALA A 156 12.71 -27.11 -19.69
C ALA A 156 13.62 -26.71 -18.51
N ALA A 157 14.77 -27.38 -18.39
CA ALA A 157 15.71 -27.13 -17.32
C ALA A 157 16.49 -25.82 -17.56
N ILE A 158 16.89 -25.16 -16.48
CA ILE A 158 17.82 -24.02 -16.52
C ILE A 158 19.27 -24.50 -16.29
N ASP A 159 20.22 -23.57 -16.35
CA ASP A 159 21.63 -23.87 -16.07
C ASP A 159 21.80 -24.58 -14.70
N PRO A 160 22.46 -25.75 -14.64
CA PRO A 160 22.65 -26.53 -13.41
C PRO A 160 23.35 -25.77 -12.28
N GLN A 161 24.05 -24.66 -12.56
CA GLN A 161 24.62 -23.81 -11.53
C GLN A 161 23.55 -23.22 -10.59
N PHE A 162 22.30 -23.15 -11.03
CA PHE A 162 21.14 -22.70 -10.26
C PHE A 162 20.30 -23.85 -9.70
N SER A 163 20.82 -25.09 -9.68
CA SER A 163 20.11 -26.26 -9.12
C SER A 163 19.73 -26.11 -7.64
N THR A 164 20.39 -25.22 -6.90
CA THR A 164 20.06 -24.86 -5.51
C THR A 164 19.09 -23.67 -5.40
N LEU A 165 18.84 -22.97 -6.51
CA LEU A 165 17.87 -21.89 -6.63
C LEU A 165 16.65 -22.36 -7.43
N GLN A 166 15.68 -21.49 -7.59
CA GLN A 166 14.49 -21.73 -8.40
C GLN A 166 14.43 -20.73 -9.55
N PRO A 167 14.00 -21.16 -10.76
CA PRO A 167 13.62 -20.24 -11.82
C PRO A 167 12.43 -19.39 -11.38
N ALA A 168 12.41 -18.13 -11.80
CA ALA A 168 11.29 -17.21 -11.62
C ALA A 168 10.96 -16.54 -12.97
N ASP A 169 10.64 -15.25 -12.97
CA ASP A 169 10.31 -14.46 -14.16
C ASP A 169 11.30 -14.68 -15.32
N PHE A 170 10.74 -14.87 -16.52
CA PHE A 170 11.50 -15.14 -17.73
C PHE A 170 10.80 -14.60 -18.97
N THR A 171 11.54 -14.47 -20.07
CA THR A 171 11.04 -14.22 -21.44
C THR A 171 11.65 -15.21 -22.40
N THR A 172 10.94 -15.54 -23.48
CA THR A 172 11.51 -16.21 -24.65
C THR A 172 11.31 -15.38 -25.92
N THR A 173 12.30 -15.44 -26.80
CA THR A 173 12.28 -14.73 -28.09
C THR A 173 13.15 -15.43 -29.11
N ILE A 174 12.95 -15.11 -30.40
CA ILE A 174 13.80 -15.56 -31.49
C ILE A 174 14.47 -14.32 -32.08
N ILE A 175 15.80 -14.33 -32.10
CA ILE A 175 16.64 -13.27 -32.68
C ILE A 175 17.56 -13.93 -33.69
N ASN A 176 17.46 -13.51 -34.97
CA ASN A 176 18.30 -14.03 -36.07
C ASN A 176 18.27 -15.57 -36.19
N ASN A 177 17.08 -16.18 -36.11
CA ASN A 177 16.82 -17.63 -36.12
C ASN A 177 17.39 -18.41 -34.93
N THR A 178 17.95 -17.75 -33.93
CA THR A 178 18.35 -18.37 -32.67
C THR A 178 17.32 -18.07 -31.59
N GLY A 179 16.88 -19.11 -30.87
CA GLY A 179 16.00 -18.96 -29.72
C GLY A 179 16.80 -18.54 -28.48
N TYR A 180 16.25 -17.63 -27.71
CA TYR A 180 16.83 -17.15 -26.46
C TYR A 180 15.80 -17.17 -25.33
N ILE A 181 16.30 -17.42 -24.12
CA ILE A 181 15.60 -17.18 -22.87
C ILE A 181 16.41 -16.20 -22.03
N VAL A 182 15.73 -15.26 -21.38
CA VAL A 182 16.31 -14.50 -20.27
C VAL A 182 15.45 -14.80 -19.06
N PHE A 183 16.07 -15.21 -17.96
CA PHE A 183 15.38 -15.64 -16.76
C PHE A 183 16.04 -15.10 -15.50
N SER A 184 15.23 -14.94 -14.45
CA SER A 184 15.70 -14.67 -13.09
C SER A 184 15.80 -15.97 -12.29
N ALA A 185 16.82 -16.04 -11.44
CA ALA A 185 17.03 -17.13 -10.49
C ALA A 185 17.02 -16.59 -9.06
N LEU A 186 16.18 -17.17 -8.20
CA LEU A 186 15.89 -16.72 -6.84
C LEU A 186 15.82 -17.90 -5.86
N ASN A 187 16.14 -17.70 -4.59
CA ASN A 187 15.83 -18.66 -3.53
C ASN A 187 14.45 -18.41 -2.91
N PHE A 188 13.39 -19.05 -3.44
CA PHE A 188 12.05 -18.94 -2.85
C PHE A 188 11.89 -19.56 -1.44
N ASN A 189 12.90 -20.28 -0.93
CA ASN A 189 12.88 -20.77 0.46
C ASN A 189 13.29 -19.69 1.47
N GLU A 190 13.74 -18.52 1.01
CA GLU A 190 14.04 -17.39 1.86
C GLU A 190 12.73 -16.71 2.32
N PRO A 191 12.49 -16.50 3.63
CA PRO A 191 11.25 -15.87 4.13
C PRO A 191 10.98 -14.46 3.57
N THR A 192 11.99 -13.85 2.97
CA THR A 192 12.01 -12.50 2.41
C THR A 192 11.85 -12.51 0.89
N ALA A 193 11.67 -13.67 0.24
CA ALA A 193 11.45 -13.76 -1.21
C ALA A 193 10.32 -12.82 -1.67
N GLY A 194 10.62 -11.94 -2.64
CA GLY A 194 9.71 -10.88 -3.10
C GLY A 194 9.73 -9.58 -2.28
N SER A 195 10.57 -9.48 -1.24
CA SER A 195 10.81 -8.25 -0.47
C SER A 195 11.96 -7.43 -1.05
N ILE A 196 11.83 -6.10 -1.00
CA ILE A 196 12.90 -5.16 -1.31
C ILE A 196 13.92 -5.09 -0.14
N TRP A 197 13.47 -5.39 1.09
CA TRP A 197 14.30 -5.32 2.30
C TRP A 197 13.92 -6.39 3.36
N PRO A 198 14.88 -7.13 3.97
CA PRO A 198 16.31 -7.14 3.66
C PRO A 198 16.58 -7.62 2.23
N GLU A 199 17.76 -7.33 1.69
CA GLU A 199 18.15 -7.70 0.33
C GLU A 199 17.97 -9.21 0.09
N ILE A 200 17.27 -9.54 -1.00
CA ILE A 200 17.17 -10.90 -1.54
C ILE A 200 18.26 -11.12 -2.58
N SER A 201 18.81 -12.34 -2.64
CA SER A 201 19.75 -12.72 -3.68
C SER A 201 19.01 -13.20 -4.92
N GLN A 202 18.84 -12.31 -5.91
CA GLN A 202 18.28 -12.62 -7.23
C GLN A 202 19.27 -12.27 -8.34
N THR A 203 19.34 -13.06 -9.41
CA THR A 203 20.20 -12.72 -10.55
C THR A 203 19.51 -13.01 -11.88
N LEU A 204 19.78 -12.17 -12.88
CA LEU A 204 19.25 -12.31 -14.23
C LEU A 204 20.27 -12.94 -15.16
N HIS A 205 19.84 -13.88 -16.01
CA HIS A 205 20.72 -14.65 -16.90
C HIS A 205 20.11 -14.86 -18.28
N ALA A 206 20.95 -14.83 -19.31
CA ALA A 206 20.58 -15.12 -20.69
C ALA A 206 21.14 -16.47 -21.12
N SER A 207 20.32 -17.28 -21.79
CA SER A 207 20.70 -18.58 -22.36
C SER A 207 20.12 -18.75 -23.76
N GLU A 208 20.79 -19.55 -24.59
CA GLU A 208 20.23 -20.02 -25.86
C GLU A 208 19.27 -21.18 -25.62
N LEU A 209 18.23 -21.25 -26.44
CA LEU A 209 17.31 -22.38 -26.50
C LEU A 209 17.83 -23.46 -27.46
N THR A 210 17.38 -24.70 -27.26
CA THR A 210 17.56 -25.78 -28.23
C THR A 210 16.90 -25.44 -29.57
N SER A 211 17.35 -26.07 -30.66
CA SER A 211 16.87 -25.76 -32.02
C SER A 211 15.37 -25.99 -32.23
N ASP A 212 14.76 -26.87 -31.43
CA ASP A 212 13.31 -27.13 -31.44
C ASP A 212 12.52 -26.20 -30.51
N LEU A 213 13.21 -25.31 -29.79
CA LEU A 213 12.71 -24.29 -28.87
C LEU A 213 11.96 -24.83 -27.65
N THR A 214 12.22 -26.09 -27.27
CA THR A 214 11.53 -26.76 -26.14
C THR A 214 12.38 -26.86 -24.86
N ASN A 215 13.67 -26.53 -24.92
CA ASN A 215 14.55 -26.56 -23.75
C ASN A 215 15.64 -25.49 -23.84
N THR A 216 16.37 -25.26 -22.75
CA THR A 216 17.57 -24.42 -22.75
C THR A 216 18.81 -25.22 -23.15
N THR A 217 19.89 -24.53 -23.48
CA THR A 217 21.21 -25.14 -23.71
C THR A 217 21.95 -25.49 -22.41
N LEU A 218 21.29 -25.36 -21.24
CA LEU A 218 21.83 -25.62 -19.89
C LEU A 218 23.06 -24.77 -19.54
N LYS A 219 23.31 -23.71 -20.32
CA LYS A 219 24.40 -22.76 -20.09
C LYS A 219 23.85 -21.36 -20.20
N SER A 220 24.10 -20.53 -19.19
CA SER A 220 23.67 -19.13 -19.20
C SER A 220 24.79 -18.16 -18.81
N TYR A 221 24.56 -16.89 -19.12
CA TYR A 221 25.49 -15.79 -18.87
C TYR A 221 24.76 -14.66 -18.13
N PRO A 222 25.41 -14.00 -17.16
CA PRO A 222 24.75 -13.00 -16.32
C PRO A 222 24.40 -11.74 -17.12
N VAL A 223 23.20 -11.22 -16.88
CA VAL A 223 22.71 -9.92 -17.36
C VAL A 223 22.79 -8.94 -16.20
N ARG A 224 23.91 -8.21 -16.11
CA ARG A 224 24.19 -7.25 -15.04
C ARG A 224 25.21 -6.21 -15.49
N SER A 225 25.20 -5.04 -14.86
CA SER A 225 26.24 -4.02 -15.06
C SER A 225 27.59 -4.46 -14.48
N SER A 226 28.65 -3.68 -14.75
CA SER A 226 29.98 -3.88 -14.14
C SER A 226 30.00 -3.67 -12.63
N GLU A 227 29.04 -2.92 -12.12
CA GLU A 227 28.91 -2.45 -10.76
C GLU A 227 28.37 -3.57 -9.87
N PHE A 228 27.47 -4.39 -10.41
CA PHE A 228 26.83 -5.53 -9.73
C PHE A 228 26.35 -5.17 -8.31
N ASP A 229 25.53 -4.14 -8.23
CA ASP A 229 24.95 -3.63 -6.99
C ASP A 229 23.57 -4.24 -6.70
N LEU A 230 22.89 -3.71 -5.68
CA LEU A 230 21.54 -4.14 -5.27
C LEU A 230 20.50 -4.09 -6.40
N ILE A 231 20.64 -3.14 -7.34
CA ILE A 231 19.69 -3.01 -8.47
C ILE A 231 19.83 -4.21 -9.40
N ASP A 232 21.07 -4.66 -9.68
CA ASP A 232 21.31 -5.85 -10.48
C ASP A 232 20.93 -7.14 -9.74
N GLN A 233 21.10 -7.16 -8.42
CA GLN A 233 20.76 -8.29 -7.56
C GLN A 233 19.26 -8.43 -7.26
N GLN A 234 18.45 -7.52 -7.79
CA GLN A 234 16.99 -7.55 -7.68
C GLN A 234 16.33 -7.38 -9.04
N ALA A 235 17.02 -7.64 -10.17
CA ALA A 235 16.41 -7.52 -11.49
C ALA A 235 15.48 -8.71 -11.80
N GLU A 236 14.26 -8.43 -12.27
CA GLU A 236 13.20 -9.37 -12.61
C GLU A 236 12.45 -8.95 -13.89
N ALA A 237 11.38 -9.69 -14.22
CA ALA A 237 10.48 -9.42 -15.34
C ALA A 237 11.20 -9.06 -16.66
N PRO A 238 12.11 -9.90 -17.17
CA PRO A 238 12.91 -9.55 -18.34
C PRO A 238 12.08 -9.51 -19.63
N ASP A 239 12.45 -8.67 -20.60
CA ASP A 239 12.12 -8.89 -22.01
C ASP A 239 13.32 -8.62 -22.91
N LEU A 240 13.61 -9.54 -23.82
CA LEU A 240 14.77 -9.48 -24.72
C LEU A 240 14.34 -9.06 -26.12
N PHE A 241 14.96 -8.00 -26.63
CA PHE A 241 14.80 -7.56 -28.01
C PHE A 241 16.14 -7.11 -28.60
N TYR A 242 16.20 -6.97 -29.92
CA TYR A 242 17.41 -6.49 -30.59
C TYR A 242 17.10 -5.38 -31.60
N ARG A 243 18.03 -4.43 -31.68
CA ARG A 243 17.93 -3.21 -32.48
C ARG A 243 19.32 -2.72 -32.85
N GLU A 244 19.58 -2.53 -34.15
CA GLU A 244 20.79 -1.86 -34.67
C GLU A 244 22.12 -2.37 -34.07
N GLY A 245 22.28 -3.70 -34.02
CA GLY A 245 23.51 -4.31 -33.52
C GLY A 245 23.58 -4.43 -31.99
N TRP A 246 22.52 -4.09 -31.26
CA TRP A 246 22.45 -4.18 -29.81
C TRP A 246 21.38 -5.16 -29.38
N TYR A 247 21.70 -5.99 -28.40
CA TYR A 247 20.75 -6.72 -27.57
C TYR A 247 20.34 -5.82 -26.42
N TYR A 248 19.05 -5.80 -26.13
CA TYR A 248 18.47 -5.08 -25.02
C TYR A 248 17.68 -6.03 -24.14
N VAL A 249 17.83 -5.90 -22.82
CA VAL A 249 16.97 -6.55 -21.84
C VAL A 249 16.23 -5.47 -21.07
N ALA A 250 14.95 -5.31 -21.34
CA ALA A 250 14.05 -4.57 -20.45
C ALA A 250 13.83 -5.39 -19.19
N ALA A 251 13.78 -4.77 -18.02
CA ALA A 251 13.57 -5.46 -16.74
C ALA A 251 12.93 -4.51 -15.72
N ALA A 252 12.51 -5.07 -14.60
CA ALA A 252 12.04 -4.35 -13.42
C ALA A 252 12.88 -4.74 -12.19
N ASN A 253 12.78 -3.99 -11.09
CA ASN A 253 13.29 -4.46 -9.80
C ASN A 253 12.24 -5.23 -8.99
N THR A 254 12.69 -6.22 -8.22
CA THR A 254 11.86 -7.13 -7.44
C THR A 254 10.91 -6.41 -6.52
N CYS A 255 9.61 -6.59 -6.75
CA CYS A 255 8.61 -6.16 -5.80
C CYS A 255 7.36 -7.07 -5.89
N GLY A 256 6.95 -7.64 -4.76
CA GLY A 256 5.69 -8.39 -4.74
C GLY A 256 4.48 -7.44 -4.86
N TYR A 257 3.89 -7.33 -6.05
CA TYR A 257 2.66 -6.55 -6.31
C TYR A 257 2.70 -5.08 -5.84
N CYS A 258 3.88 -4.44 -5.79
CA CYS A 258 3.97 -3.03 -5.40
C CYS A 258 3.51 -2.14 -6.55
N ASN A 259 3.01 -0.96 -6.21
CA ASN A 259 2.36 -0.03 -7.14
C ASN A 259 3.36 0.66 -8.12
N GLY A 260 4.45 0.00 -8.53
CA GLY A 260 5.51 0.53 -9.40
C GLY A 260 6.90 0.05 -8.97
N THR A 261 7.79 -0.18 -9.94
CA THR A 261 9.18 -0.61 -9.72
C THR A 261 10.15 0.22 -10.54
N LEU A 262 11.46 0.11 -10.27
CA LEU A 262 12.45 0.68 -11.18
C LEU A 262 12.30 0.05 -12.57
N ALA A 263 12.19 0.90 -13.60
CA ALA A 263 12.22 0.45 -14.99
C ALA A 263 13.68 0.38 -15.43
N LEU A 264 14.16 -0.82 -15.73
CA LEU A 264 15.54 -1.08 -16.10
C LEU A 264 15.66 -1.40 -17.58
N LEU A 265 16.77 -0.99 -18.18
CA LEU A 265 17.16 -1.39 -19.52
C LEU A 265 18.65 -1.71 -19.55
N TYR A 266 18.98 -2.95 -19.88
CA TYR A 266 20.35 -3.39 -20.14
C TYR A 266 20.59 -3.39 -21.63
N ARG A 267 21.79 -2.98 -22.08
CA ARG A 267 22.22 -3.10 -23.48
C ARG A 267 23.59 -3.74 -23.61
N SER A 268 23.78 -4.56 -24.64
CA SER A 268 25.06 -5.20 -24.96
C SER A 268 25.17 -5.51 -26.45
N ARG A 269 26.41 -5.64 -26.96
CA ARG A 269 26.67 -6.14 -28.33
C ARG A 269 26.62 -7.66 -28.42
N SER A 270 26.52 -8.35 -27.29
CA SER A 270 26.47 -9.81 -27.17
C SER A 270 25.51 -10.21 -26.04
N THR A 271 24.79 -11.31 -26.21
CA THR A 271 23.95 -11.88 -25.13
C THR A 271 24.78 -12.35 -23.92
N GLN A 272 26.10 -12.49 -24.07
CA GLN A 272 27.04 -12.83 -22.99
C GLN A 272 27.58 -11.61 -22.24
N GLY A 273 27.20 -10.39 -22.66
CA GLY A 273 27.74 -9.14 -22.14
C GLY A 273 29.03 -8.67 -22.84
N PRO A 274 29.75 -7.68 -22.26
CA PRO A 274 29.37 -6.95 -21.05
C PRO A 274 28.09 -6.12 -21.25
N TRP A 275 27.27 -6.03 -20.21
CA TRP A 275 26.03 -5.26 -20.24
C TRP A 275 26.22 -3.88 -19.61
N THR A 276 25.60 -2.87 -20.21
CA THR A 276 25.46 -1.53 -19.64
C THR A 276 24.02 -1.36 -19.17
N ARG A 277 23.81 -1.07 -17.89
CA ARG A 277 22.49 -0.80 -17.32
C ARG A 277 22.11 0.67 -17.45
N GLN A 278 20.84 0.92 -17.67
CA GLN A 278 20.18 2.21 -17.56
C GLN A 278 18.90 2.08 -16.72
N ILE A 279 18.60 3.08 -15.90
CA ILE A 279 17.31 3.23 -15.22
C ILE A 279 16.49 4.23 -16.05
N LEU A 280 15.33 3.81 -16.55
CA LEU A 280 14.46 4.63 -17.39
C LEU A 280 13.38 5.37 -16.60
N ALA A 281 13.03 4.88 -15.40
CA ALA A 281 12.10 5.54 -14.49
C ALA A 281 12.26 4.99 -13.05
N GLY A 282 12.09 5.88 -12.07
CA GLY A 282 12.15 5.53 -10.63
C GLY A 282 11.01 4.64 -10.13
N TYR A 283 9.90 4.57 -10.87
CA TYR A 283 8.68 3.90 -10.44
C TYR A 283 7.85 3.30 -11.58
N GLY A 284 8.47 3.04 -12.74
CA GLY A 284 7.89 2.21 -13.80
C GLY A 284 6.53 2.66 -14.33
N CYS A 285 6.23 3.96 -14.20
CA CYS A 285 4.93 4.55 -14.47
C CYS A 285 3.75 3.90 -13.70
N ASN A 286 4.01 3.46 -12.45
CA ASN A 286 3.12 2.66 -11.60
C ASN A 286 2.90 1.21 -12.10
N GLY A 287 3.88 0.64 -12.79
CA GLY A 287 3.81 -0.72 -13.30
C GLY A 287 5.13 -1.47 -13.27
N GLN A 288 5.05 -2.73 -13.71
CA GLN A 288 6.16 -3.65 -13.91
C GLN A 288 6.16 -4.06 -15.39
N VAL A 289 7.34 -4.15 -16.01
CA VAL A 289 7.46 -4.43 -17.44
C VAL A 289 7.07 -5.86 -17.80
N GLU A 290 6.33 -5.98 -18.88
CA GLU A 290 5.76 -7.23 -19.38
C GLU A 290 6.44 -7.62 -20.70
N GLY A 291 6.67 -6.63 -21.57
CA GLY A 291 7.41 -6.82 -22.80
C GLY A 291 7.69 -5.52 -23.53
N VAL A 292 8.40 -5.64 -24.65
CA VAL A 292 8.62 -4.56 -25.61
C VAL A 292 8.02 -4.95 -26.96
N LEU A 293 7.06 -4.15 -27.43
CA LEU A 293 6.33 -4.35 -28.68
C LEU A 293 6.94 -3.51 -29.81
N PRO A 294 7.59 -4.12 -30.82
CA PRO A 294 8.04 -3.41 -32.00
C PRO A 294 6.89 -3.16 -32.98
N LEU A 295 6.65 -1.88 -33.31
CA LEU A 295 5.65 -1.42 -34.26
C LEU A 295 6.32 -0.74 -35.46
N THR A 296 6.27 -1.38 -36.63
CA THR A 296 6.90 -0.85 -37.85
C THR A 296 5.88 -0.15 -38.71
N ASP A 297 6.17 1.09 -39.07
CA ASP A 297 5.42 1.85 -40.05
C ASP A 297 5.65 1.25 -41.46
N PRO A 298 4.59 0.78 -42.15
CA PRO A 298 4.75 0.14 -43.46
C PRO A 298 5.21 1.12 -44.55
N ASN A 299 5.03 2.43 -44.36
CA ASN A 299 5.41 3.47 -45.32
C ASN A 299 6.87 3.89 -45.14
N THR A 300 7.28 4.24 -43.92
CA THR A 300 8.62 4.76 -43.65
C THR A 300 9.64 3.68 -43.28
N LYS A 301 9.17 2.46 -42.96
CA LYS A 301 9.97 1.34 -42.41
C LYS A 301 10.63 1.64 -41.06
N LYS A 302 10.28 2.76 -40.42
CA LYS A 302 10.74 3.08 -39.08
C LYS A 302 9.98 2.24 -38.06
N THR A 303 10.70 1.63 -37.12
CA THR A 303 10.12 0.88 -36.00
C THR A 303 10.12 1.72 -34.74
N THR A 304 8.95 1.82 -34.11
CA THR A 304 8.77 2.34 -32.75
C THR A 304 8.72 1.15 -31.80
N TYR A 305 9.59 1.13 -30.80
CA TYR A 305 9.56 0.10 -29.75
C TYR A 305 8.73 0.63 -28.60
N VAL A 306 7.69 -0.11 -28.21
CA VAL A 306 6.75 0.29 -27.18
C VAL A 306 6.98 -0.55 -25.94
N TRP A 307 7.41 0.08 -24.85
CA TRP A 307 7.44 -0.50 -23.52
C TRP A 307 6.02 -0.81 -23.08
N HIS A 308 5.74 -2.07 -22.75
CA HIS A 308 4.46 -2.55 -22.25
C HIS A 308 4.65 -3.02 -20.81
N ALA A 309 3.87 -2.46 -19.89
CA ALA A 309 3.88 -2.79 -18.48
C ALA A 309 2.47 -3.05 -17.98
N THR A 310 2.35 -3.79 -16.89
CA THR A 310 1.11 -3.92 -16.14
C THR A 310 1.14 -2.97 -14.96
N SER A 311 0.08 -2.18 -14.78
CA SER A 311 -0.13 -1.45 -13.53
C SER A 311 -0.75 -2.37 -12.49
N VAL A 312 -0.15 -2.48 -11.31
CA VAL A 312 -0.78 -3.18 -10.18
C VAL A 312 -1.20 -2.14 -9.14
N PRO A 313 -2.48 -2.06 -8.76
CA PRO A 313 -2.97 -1.00 -7.86
C PRO A 313 -2.47 -1.10 -6.40
N GLY A 314 -1.46 -1.95 -6.11
CA GLY A 314 -0.97 -2.25 -4.78
C GLY A 314 -1.90 -3.21 -4.01
N GLY A 315 -1.35 -4.34 -3.54
CA GLY A 315 -2.09 -5.33 -2.74
C GLY A 315 -2.71 -6.48 -3.55
N PRO A 316 -3.50 -7.38 -2.93
CA PRO A 316 -3.87 -8.69 -3.47
C PRO A 316 -4.96 -8.67 -4.57
N ARG A 317 -5.16 -7.54 -5.26
CA ARG A 317 -6.23 -7.34 -6.27
C ARG A 317 -5.66 -7.10 -7.67
N THR A 318 -4.86 -8.04 -8.15
CA THR A 318 -4.26 -8.01 -9.50
C THR A 318 -5.30 -7.86 -10.61
N GLY A 319 -6.53 -8.33 -10.40
CA GLY A 319 -7.64 -8.22 -11.37
C GLY A 319 -8.08 -6.79 -11.72
N PHE A 320 -7.67 -5.78 -10.94
CA PHE A 320 -7.94 -4.36 -11.26
C PHE A 320 -6.75 -3.68 -11.94
N GLY A 321 -5.73 -4.46 -12.29
CA GLY A 321 -4.60 -3.97 -13.06
C GLY A 321 -5.00 -3.57 -14.47
N GLY A 322 -4.16 -2.74 -15.08
CA GLY A 322 -4.31 -2.29 -16.45
C GLY A 322 -2.98 -2.36 -17.18
N HIS A 323 -2.97 -1.94 -18.43
CA HIS A 323 -1.78 -1.91 -19.28
C HIS A 323 -1.29 -0.48 -19.47
N ILE A 324 0.02 -0.30 -19.31
CA ILE A 324 0.72 0.96 -19.55
C ILE A 324 1.60 0.77 -20.77
N PHE A 325 1.58 1.74 -21.66
CA PHE A 325 2.41 1.76 -22.86
C PHE A 325 3.24 3.04 -22.88
N GLN A 326 4.52 2.94 -23.22
CA GLN A 326 5.45 4.07 -23.34
C GLN A 326 6.37 3.88 -24.56
N PRO A 327 6.71 4.94 -25.31
CA PRO A 327 7.63 4.80 -26.43
C PRO A 327 9.08 4.77 -25.91
N LEU A 328 9.88 3.82 -26.39
CA LEU A 328 11.33 3.85 -26.18
C LEU A 328 11.97 4.74 -27.24
N VAL A 329 12.45 5.92 -26.81
CA VAL A 329 13.13 6.88 -27.68
C VAL A 329 14.64 6.67 -27.58
N PHE A 330 15.23 6.06 -28.62
CA PHE A 330 16.66 5.74 -28.65
C PHE A 330 17.50 6.93 -29.10
N ASN A 331 18.58 7.19 -28.36
CA ASN A 331 19.68 8.07 -28.76
C ASN A 331 20.60 7.36 -29.77
N ALA A 332 21.46 8.13 -30.44
CA ALA A 332 22.37 7.62 -31.46
C ALA A 332 23.38 6.58 -30.95
N ASP A 333 23.73 6.62 -29.66
CA ASP A 333 24.63 5.65 -29.02
C ASP A 333 23.91 4.34 -28.63
N GLY A 334 22.58 4.30 -28.73
CA GLY A 334 21.73 3.20 -28.30
C GLY A 334 21.21 3.32 -26.86
N SER A 335 21.46 4.42 -26.15
CA SER A 335 20.80 4.69 -24.86
C SER A 335 19.36 5.11 -25.13
N VAL A 336 18.50 5.08 -24.11
CA VAL A 336 17.09 5.46 -24.27
C VAL A 336 16.80 6.71 -23.44
N GLN A 337 15.82 7.51 -23.81
CA GLN A 337 15.34 8.60 -22.95
C GLN A 337 14.51 8.03 -21.79
N ASP A 338 14.38 8.79 -20.70
CA ASP A 338 13.52 8.39 -19.57
C ASP A 338 12.07 8.24 -20.03
N LEU A 339 11.32 7.34 -19.39
CA LEU A 339 9.89 7.15 -19.69
C LEU A 339 9.08 8.37 -19.24
N ASP A 340 8.10 8.80 -20.04
CA ASP A 340 7.16 9.84 -19.64
C ASP A 340 6.02 9.24 -18.80
N CYS A 341 6.24 9.21 -17.49
CA CYS A 341 5.26 8.70 -16.54
C CYS A 341 4.19 9.73 -16.12
N SER A 342 4.02 10.85 -16.84
CA SER A 342 2.93 11.78 -16.55
C SER A 342 1.56 11.15 -16.85
N ASP A 343 0.53 11.49 -16.08
CA ASP A 343 -0.81 10.89 -16.23
C ASP A 343 -1.45 11.20 -17.59
N ASN A 344 -1.09 12.34 -18.18
CA ASN A 344 -1.59 12.80 -19.47
C ASN A 344 -0.65 12.46 -20.64
N ALA A 345 0.42 11.71 -20.42
CA ALA A 345 1.31 11.31 -21.49
C ALA A 345 0.52 10.58 -22.58
N GLU A 346 0.75 10.98 -23.83
CA GLU A 346 0.19 10.34 -25.00
C GLU A 346 1.18 10.36 -26.15
N PHE A 347 1.14 9.32 -26.98
CA PHE A 347 1.97 9.26 -28.18
C PHE A 347 1.27 8.48 -29.29
N PRO A 348 1.17 9.07 -30.50
CA PRO A 348 0.67 8.36 -31.65
C PRO A 348 1.76 7.44 -32.24
N VAL A 349 1.34 6.27 -32.70
CA VAL A 349 2.21 5.34 -33.44
C VAL A 349 1.52 4.95 -34.74
N THR A 350 2.23 5.13 -35.85
CA THR A 350 1.87 4.53 -37.14
C THR A 350 2.51 3.15 -37.22
N PHE A 351 1.71 2.14 -37.56
CA PHE A 351 2.14 0.74 -37.57
C PHE A 351 1.48 -0.02 -38.71
N THR A 352 1.94 -1.24 -38.94
CA THR A 352 1.35 -2.13 -39.96
C THR A 352 0.14 -2.85 -39.39
N LYS A 353 -1.07 -2.58 -39.90
CA LYS A 353 -2.28 -3.28 -39.45
C LYS A 353 -2.18 -4.78 -39.76
N GLY A 354 -2.80 -5.58 -38.91
CA GLY A 354 -3.05 -6.97 -39.19
C GLY A 354 -3.98 -7.17 -40.40
N THR A 355 -3.87 -8.34 -41.03
CA THR A 355 -4.65 -8.75 -42.21
C THR A 355 -5.68 -9.81 -41.90
N ALA A 356 -5.69 -10.34 -40.67
CA ALA A 356 -6.68 -11.33 -40.26
C ALA A 356 -8.08 -10.72 -40.13
N THR A 357 -9.10 -11.57 -40.19
CA THR A 357 -10.48 -11.17 -39.88
C THR A 357 -10.72 -11.29 -38.39
N ILE A 358 -11.15 -10.21 -37.75
CA ILE A 358 -11.49 -10.17 -36.32
C ILE A 358 -12.96 -9.81 -36.16
N ALA A 359 -13.59 -10.36 -35.13
CA ALA A 359 -14.98 -10.07 -34.81
C ALA A 359 -15.20 -8.56 -34.59
N SER A 360 -16.32 -8.03 -35.07
CA SER A 360 -16.74 -6.67 -34.75
C SER A 360 -17.23 -6.59 -33.29
N SER A 361 -17.24 -5.38 -32.72
CA SER A 361 -17.88 -5.14 -31.42
C SER A 361 -19.31 -5.67 -31.41
N SER A 362 -19.69 -6.33 -30.31
CA SER A 362 -21.06 -6.81 -30.10
C SER A 362 -22.05 -5.68 -29.75
N ALA A 363 -21.56 -4.49 -29.42
CA ALA A 363 -22.36 -3.32 -29.07
C ALA A 363 -22.67 -2.45 -30.29
N GLY A 364 -23.94 -2.03 -30.43
CA GLY A 364 -24.34 -1.05 -31.45
C GLY A 364 -23.89 0.39 -31.14
N ASP A 365 -23.60 0.65 -29.86
CA ASP A 365 -22.96 1.86 -29.33
C ASP A 365 -22.19 1.48 -28.06
N GLY A 366 -20.87 1.67 -28.08
CA GLY A 366 -19.99 1.41 -26.94
C GLY A 366 -19.58 2.67 -26.20
N SER A 367 -20.18 3.83 -26.48
CA SER A 367 -19.68 5.11 -25.98
C SER A 367 -19.93 5.30 -24.47
N PRO A 368 -18.90 5.72 -23.68
CA PRO A 368 -17.56 6.07 -24.11
C PRO A 368 -16.52 4.96 -23.87
N ALA A 369 -16.35 4.04 -24.83
CA ALA A 369 -15.36 2.97 -24.81
C ALA A 369 -13.90 3.43 -24.61
N LYS A 370 -13.62 4.70 -24.91
CA LYS A 370 -12.28 5.30 -24.84
C LYS A 370 -12.12 6.25 -23.64
N ALA A 371 -12.98 6.19 -22.63
CA ALA A 371 -12.84 7.03 -21.45
C ALA A 371 -11.67 6.58 -20.55
N ALA A 372 -11.15 7.50 -19.75
CA ALA A 372 -10.24 7.18 -18.65
C ALA A 372 -11.08 6.69 -17.46
N TYR A 373 -11.13 5.37 -17.29
CA TYR A 373 -11.92 4.73 -16.23
C TYR A 373 -11.13 4.58 -14.93
N SER A 374 -11.80 4.83 -13.82
CA SER A 374 -11.35 4.57 -12.45
C SER A 374 -12.16 3.43 -11.85
N PRO A 375 -11.51 2.38 -11.30
CA PRO A 375 -12.20 1.32 -10.58
C PRO A 375 -12.63 1.79 -9.20
N ILE A 376 -13.92 1.67 -8.89
CA ILE A 376 -14.51 2.02 -7.58
C ILE A 376 -15.17 0.78 -7.00
N CYS A 377 -15.14 0.66 -5.66
CA CYS A 377 -15.70 -0.48 -4.94
C CYS A 377 -16.52 -0.01 -3.74
N ASP A 378 -17.83 -0.24 -3.78
CA ASP A 378 -18.80 0.15 -2.77
C ASP A 378 -19.26 -1.05 -1.94
N SER A 379 -19.32 -0.86 -0.62
CA SER A 379 -19.82 -1.81 0.38
C SER A 379 -20.92 -1.18 1.22
N ASP A 380 -21.50 -1.96 2.13
CA ASP A 380 -22.70 -1.60 2.91
C ASP A 380 -23.86 -1.34 1.94
N THR A 381 -24.67 -0.30 2.15
CA THR A 381 -25.79 0.07 1.27
C THR A 381 -25.42 1.24 0.37
N PHE A 382 -25.60 1.10 -0.95
CA PHE A 382 -25.37 2.17 -1.92
C PHE A 382 -26.43 2.22 -3.03
N HIS A 383 -26.84 3.43 -3.38
CA HIS A 383 -27.70 3.72 -4.52
C HIS A 383 -26.96 4.69 -5.46
N LEU A 384 -26.49 4.17 -6.58
CA LEU A 384 -25.73 4.91 -7.59
C LEU A 384 -26.55 5.06 -8.86
N TYR A 385 -26.40 6.21 -9.52
CA TYR A 385 -27.01 6.48 -10.82
C TYR A 385 -25.96 7.00 -11.78
N GLN A 386 -25.79 6.32 -12.91
CA GLN A 386 -24.98 6.81 -14.03
C GLN A 386 -25.91 7.22 -15.17
N THR A 387 -25.83 8.47 -15.60
CA THR A 387 -26.66 9.00 -16.69
C THR A 387 -25.85 9.25 -17.95
N TRP A 388 -26.53 9.25 -19.12
CA TRP A 388 -25.96 9.68 -20.38
C TRP A 388 -27.04 10.17 -21.36
N ARG A 389 -26.61 10.78 -22.47
CA ARG A 389 -27.48 11.07 -23.60
C ARG A 389 -27.35 9.99 -24.67
N ALA A 390 -28.46 9.53 -25.22
CA ALA A 390 -28.46 8.62 -26.36
C ALA A 390 -27.73 9.27 -27.56
N ALA A 391 -26.69 8.64 -28.09
CA ALA A 391 -25.93 9.19 -29.23
C ALA A 391 -26.67 9.02 -30.57
N LYS A 392 -27.59 8.05 -30.66
CA LYS A 392 -28.32 7.69 -31.88
C LYS A 392 -29.80 7.45 -31.56
N SER A 393 -30.64 7.62 -32.58
CA SER A 393 -32.05 7.23 -32.50
C SER A 393 -32.22 5.76 -32.86
N GLY A 394 -33.09 5.02 -32.18
CA GLY A 394 -33.36 3.62 -32.48
C GLY A 394 -34.06 2.86 -31.35
N THR A 395 -34.16 1.55 -31.49
CA THR A 395 -34.66 0.65 -30.43
C THR A 395 -33.48 0.14 -29.62
N ILE A 396 -33.51 0.36 -28.30
CA ILE A 396 -32.51 -0.18 -27.39
C ILE A 396 -32.89 -1.60 -26.97
N LYS A 397 -31.95 -2.55 -27.08
CA LYS A 397 -32.19 -3.96 -26.72
C LYS A 397 -31.67 -4.29 -25.33
N SER A 398 -30.50 -3.77 -24.99
CA SER A 398 -29.85 -3.96 -23.71
C SER A 398 -28.86 -2.83 -23.44
N VAL A 399 -28.47 -2.69 -22.17
CA VAL A 399 -27.35 -1.85 -21.73
C VAL A 399 -26.40 -2.75 -20.96
N ALA A 400 -25.10 -2.61 -21.20
CA ALA A 400 -24.06 -3.32 -20.48
C ALA A 400 -23.34 -2.36 -19.51
N VAL A 401 -22.94 -2.87 -18.36
CA VAL A 401 -22.07 -2.18 -17.39
C VAL A 401 -20.98 -3.13 -16.93
N ASN A 402 -19.77 -2.60 -16.76
CA ASN A 402 -18.64 -3.37 -16.26
C ASN A 402 -18.68 -3.45 -14.73
N ILE A 403 -18.85 -4.67 -14.20
CA ILE A 403 -18.95 -4.94 -12.76
C ILE A 403 -17.95 -6.02 -12.38
N ALA A 404 -17.26 -5.85 -11.27
CA ALA A 404 -16.40 -6.85 -10.65
C ALA A 404 -16.87 -7.16 -9.23
N GLY A 405 -16.62 -8.37 -8.75
CA GLY A 405 -16.98 -8.80 -7.41
C GLY A 405 -16.29 -10.08 -6.98
N ALA A 406 -16.05 -10.23 -5.68
CA ALA A 406 -15.64 -11.52 -5.14
C ALA A 406 -16.87 -12.42 -5.09
N LYS A 407 -16.81 -13.66 -5.60
CA LYS A 407 -17.94 -14.64 -5.69
C LYS A 407 -18.56 -15.09 -4.35
N VAL A 408 -18.49 -14.25 -3.33
CA VAL A 408 -18.92 -14.43 -1.95
C VAL A 408 -19.98 -13.40 -1.54
N GLN A 409 -20.41 -12.48 -2.43
CA GLN A 409 -21.55 -11.61 -2.10
C GLN A 409 -22.81 -12.43 -1.87
N THR A 410 -23.55 -12.01 -0.85
CA THR A 410 -24.74 -12.67 -0.32
C THR A 410 -26.03 -11.96 -0.72
N VAL A 411 -25.96 -10.66 -0.98
CA VAL A 411 -27.11 -9.84 -1.37
C VAL A 411 -26.97 -9.43 -2.83
N PRO A 412 -27.90 -9.78 -3.73
CA PRO A 412 -27.76 -9.48 -5.15
C PRO A 412 -27.73 -7.98 -5.44
N LEU A 413 -26.92 -7.58 -6.42
CA LEU A 413 -26.90 -6.23 -6.98
C LEU A 413 -28.09 -6.06 -7.94
N ALA A 414 -28.89 -5.02 -7.75
CA ALA A 414 -29.98 -4.65 -8.65
C ALA A 414 -29.52 -3.57 -9.64
N LEU A 415 -29.66 -3.87 -10.94
CA LEU A 415 -29.35 -2.98 -12.03
C LEU A 415 -30.64 -2.60 -12.76
N THR A 416 -30.97 -1.31 -12.85
CA THR A 416 -32.17 -0.83 -13.55
C THR A 416 -31.80 0.21 -14.58
N VAL A 417 -32.10 -0.06 -15.86
CA VAL A 417 -32.01 0.93 -16.94
C VAL A 417 -33.29 1.74 -16.95
N PHE A 418 -33.18 3.06 -17.07
CA PHE A 418 -34.32 3.96 -17.08
C PHE A 418 -34.15 5.13 -18.07
N LYS A 419 -35.28 5.73 -18.45
CA LYS A 419 -35.36 6.96 -19.22
C LYS A 419 -35.96 8.08 -18.37
N PHE A 420 -35.47 9.30 -18.53
CA PHE A 420 -35.96 10.46 -17.78
C PHE A 420 -36.01 11.72 -18.67
N SER A 421 -36.58 12.83 -18.16
CA SER A 421 -36.79 14.04 -18.98
C SER A 421 -35.79 15.15 -18.70
N SER A 422 -35.25 15.22 -17.47
CA SER A 422 -34.29 16.24 -17.04
C SER A 422 -33.47 15.80 -15.82
N HIS A 423 -32.26 16.33 -15.61
CA HIS A 423 -31.47 16.02 -14.40
C HIS A 423 -32.21 16.37 -13.10
N SER A 424 -33.09 17.38 -13.12
CA SER A 424 -33.96 17.71 -11.99
C SER A 424 -34.95 16.59 -11.63
N ASP A 425 -35.37 15.77 -12.60
CA ASP A 425 -36.24 14.62 -12.34
C ASP A 425 -35.53 13.50 -11.59
N LEU A 426 -34.22 13.37 -11.77
CA LEU A 426 -33.39 12.41 -11.03
C LEU A 426 -33.22 12.82 -9.56
N LEU A 427 -33.20 14.13 -9.30
CA LEU A 427 -33.03 14.73 -7.97
C LEU A 427 -34.35 14.91 -7.22
N ALA A 428 -35.49 14.68 -7.87
CA ALA A 428 -36.80 14.80 -7.23
C ALA A 428 -36.94 13.82 -6.05
N PRO A 429 -37.68 14.19 -4.98
CA PRO A 429 -37.94 13.29 -3.85
C PRO A 429 -38.56 11.96 -4.29
N GLU A 430 -39.43 12.02 -5.30
CA GLU A 430 -40.04 10.88 -5.97
C GLU A 430 -39.26 10.54 -7.25
N TYR A 431 -39.12 9.26 -7.58
CA TYR A 431 -38.46 8.82 -8.80
C TYR A 431 -39.27 9.23 -10.03
N LYS A 432 -38.79 10.25 -10.77
CA LYS A 432 -39.41 10.74 -12.01
C LYS A 432 -38.70 10.17 -13.25
N TRP A 433 -38.64 8.85 -13.34
CA TRP A 433 -38.07 8.13 -14.48
C TRP A 433 -38.90 6.90 -14.81
N THR A 434 -38.80 6.44 -16.06
CA THR A 434 -39.49 5.25 -16.55
C THR A 434 -38.49 4.10 -16.65
N ALA A 435 -38.70 3.05 -15.86
CA ALA A 435 -37.89 1.84 -15.93
C ALA A 435 -38.05 1.19 -17.32
N MET A 436 -36.93 0.81 -17.92
CA MET A 436 -36.88 0.19 -19.24
C MET A 436 -36.51 -1.30 -19.15
N GLY A 437 -35.73 -1.67 -18.13
CA GLY A 437 -35.33 -3.05 -17.83
C GLY A 437 -34.62 -3.14 -16.48
N THR A 438 -34.73 -4.29 -15.81
CA THR A 438 -34.07 -4.55 -14.51
C THR A 438 -33.45 -5.94 -14.50
N LYS A 439 -32.26 -6.07 -13.91
CA LYS A 439 -31.58 -7.34 -13.68
C LYS A 439 -31.08 -7.42 -12.23
N SER A 440 -31.27 -8.60 -11.63
CA SER A 440 -30.63 -8.98 -10.37
C SER A 440 -29.34 -9.75 -10.69
N VAL A 441 -28.24 -9.41 -10.03
CA VAL A 441 -26.90 -9.96 -10.28
C VAL A 441 -26.39 -10.57 -8.99
N ASN A 442 -26.23 -11.90 -8.98
CA ASN A 442 -25.72 -12.60 -7.80
C ASN A 442 -24.19 -12.63 -7.82
N GLY A 443 -23.55 -12.84 -6.66
CA GLY A 443 -22.09 -12.98 -6.59
C GLY A 443 -21.54 -14.11 -7.49
N THR A 444 -22.32 -15.15 -7.76
CA THR A 444 -21.93 -16.24 -8.68
C THR A 444 -21.84 -15.81 -10.15
N ASP A 445 -22.54 -14.74 -10.51
CA ASP A 445 -22.61 -14.19 -11.87
C ASP A 445 -21.46 -13.20 -12.15
N LEU A 446 -20.63 -12.92 -11.13
CA LEU A 446 -19.53 -11.95 -11.21
C LEU A 446 -18.16 -12.62 -11.33
N SER A 447 -17.21 -11.85 -11.85
CA SER A 447 -15.80 -12.20 -11.89
C SER A 447 -14.98 -11.22 -11.04
N TYR A 448 -13.73 -11.59 -10.75
CA TYR A 448 -12.80 -10.72 -10.01
C TYR A 448 -12.21 -9.58 -10.87
N VAL A 449 -12.56 -9.52 -12.16
CA VAL A 449 -12.21 -8.47 -13.12
C VAL A 449 -13.48 -7.79 -13.62
N PHE A 450 -13.36 -6.68 -14.34
CA PHE A 450 -14.50 -5.88 -14.80
C PHE A 450 -15.15 -6.45 -16.07
N ASP A 451 -15.92 -7.53 -15.92
CA ASP A 451 -16.72 -8.12 -17.02
C ASP A 451 -18.07 -7.41 -17.19
N THR A 452 -18.64 -7.54 -18.40
CA THR A 452 -19.91 -6.90 -18.75
C THR A 452 -21.11 -7.65 -18.19
N VAL A 453 -21.93 -6.91 -17.44
CA VAL A 453 -23.26 -7.36 -17.02
C VAL A 453 -24.30 -6.66 -17.89
N LYS A 454 -24.98 -7.45 -18.73
CA LYS A 454 -26.05 -6.96 -19.61
C LYS A 454 -27.40 -6.92 -18.91
N VAL A 455 -28.09 -5.79 -19.00
CA VAL A 455 -29.48 -5.58 -18.58
C VAL A 455 -30.36 -5.50 -19.84
N ASP A 456 -31.24 -6.48 -20.03
CA ASP A 456 -32.15 -6.51 -21.17
C ASP A 456 -33.30 -5.51 -20.99
N ILE A 457 -33.68 -4.84 -22.07
CA ILE A 457 -34.79 -3.89 -22.10
C ILE A 457 -36.09 -4.66 -22.38
N THR A 458 -37.02 -4.63 -21.44
CA THR A 458 -38.26 -5.42 -21.46
C THR A 458 -39.40 -4.73 -22.21
N SER A 459 -39.27 -3.43 -22.47
CA SER A 459 -40.15 -2.66 -23.34
C SER A 459 -39.48 -2.49 -24.71
N ASN A 460 -40.22 -2.49 -25.82
CA ASN A 460 -39.67 -2.09 -27.13
C ASN A 460 -39.38 -0.58 -27.15
N ALA A 461 -38.47 -0.15 -26.28
CA ALA A 461 -38.25 1.25 -25.97
C ALA A 461 -37.44 1.88 -27.09
N THR A 462 -38.02 2.92 -27.67
CA THR A 462 -37.36 3.73 -28.68
C THR A 462 -36.76 4.96 -28.00
N VAL A 463 -35.53 5.27 -28.39
CA VAL A 463 -34.79 6.45 -27.95
C VAL A 463 -34.53 7.33 -29.16
N LYS A 464 -34.57 8.65 -28.97
CA LYS A 464 -34.09 9.63 -29.93
C LYS A 464 -32.69 10.07 -29.51
N ALA A 465 -31.85 10.41 -30.49
CA ALA A 465 -30.56 11.04 -30.21
C ALA A 465 -30.79 12.28 -29.31
N GLY A 466 -30.04 12.36 -28.21
CA GLY A 466 -30.15 13.39 -27.19
C GLY A 466 -31.06 13.06 -26.00
N ASP A 467 -31.89 12.00 -26.07
CA ASP A 467 -32.72 11.54 -24.96
C ASP A 467 -31.87 11.20 -23.73
N TYR A 468 -32.39 11.51 -22.54
CA TYR A 468 -31.73 11.19 -21.28
C TYR A 468 -32.00 9.75 -20.84
N LEU A 469 -30.92 9.00 -20.66
CA LEU A 469 -30.92 7.61 -20.20
C LEU A 469 -30.10 7.50 -18.93
N GLY A 470 -30.40 6.50 -18.11
CA GLY A 470 -29.61 6.21 -16.93
C GLY A 470 -29.64 4.74 -16.52
N LEU A 471 -28.66 4.38 -15.70
CA LEU A 471 -28.52 3.09 -15.05
C LEU A 471 -28.48 3.34 -13.55
N ALA A 472 -29.42 2.73 -12.82
CA ALA A 472 -29.43 2.71 -11.38
C ALA A 472 -28.78 1.41 -10.91
N MET A 473 -27.84 1.52 -9.98
CA MET A 473 -27.16 0.40 -9.33
C MET A 473 -27.47 0.47 -7.83
N LEU A 474 -28.14 -0.56 -7.32
CA LEU A 474 -28.51 -0.65 -5.91
C LEU A 474 -27.92 -1.93 -5.33
N GLY A 475 -27.09 -1.78 -4.31
CA GLY A 475 -26.48 -2.90 -3.60
C GLY A 475 -26.50 -2.70 -2.09
N GLU A 476 -26.50 -3.82 -1.37
CA GLU A 476 -26.45 -3.86 0.10
C GLU A 476 -25.62 -5.06 0.56
N ASP A 477 -24.29 -4.97 0.61
CA ASP A 477 -23.45 -6.09 1.07
C ASP A 477 -22.16 -5.61 1.76
N PHE A 478 -21.72 -6.36 2.78
CA PHE A 478 -20.45 -6.11 3.48
C PHE A 478 -19.24 -6.37 2.58
N THR A 479 -19.36 -7.30 1.63
CA THR A 479 -18.36 -7.51 0.58
C THR A 479 -18.63 -6.56 -0.58
N PRO A 480 -17.65 -5.74 -0.99
CA PRO A 480 -17.93 -4.71 -1.97
C PRO A 480 -18.26 -5.26 -3.36
N TYR A 481 -19.18 -4.59 -4.04
CA TYR A 481 -19.31 -4.60 -5.49
C TYR A 481 -18.39 -3.54 -6.07
N CYS A 482 -17.80 -3.80 -7.23
CA CYS A 482 -16.94 -2.83 -7.90
C CYS A 482 -17.45 -2.51 -9.29
N HIS A 483 -17.30 -1.26 -9.72
CA HIS A 483 -17.66 -0.79 -11.05
C HIS A 483 -16.66 0.24 -11.57
N LEU A 484 -16.83 0.63 -12.84
CA LEU A 484 -15.98 1.61 -13.49
C LEU A 484 -16.67 2.97 -13.59
N GLU A 485 -15.97 4.01 -13.14
CA GLU A 485 -16.40 5.40 -13.25
C GLU A 485 -15.49 6.17 -14.21
N TYR A 486 -16.02 7.15 -14.94
CA TYR A 486 -15.22 8.08 -15.72
C TYR A 486 -15.81 9.48 -15.61
N ALA A 487 -14.95 10.50 -15.63
CA ALA A 487 -15.38 11.89 -15.59
C ALA A 487 -15.33 12.52 -16.97
N ASN A 488 -16.39 13.25 -17.33
CA ASN A 488 -16.37 14.18 -18.45
C ASN A 488 -16.76 15.56 -17.91
N HIS A 489 -15.84 16.52 -17.91
CA HIS A 489 -16.10 17.88 -17.42
C HIS A 489 -17.08 18.64 -18.32
N ASP A 490 -17.26 18.17 -19.56
CA ASP A 490 -18.25 18.68 -20.51
C ASP A 490 -19.24 17.56 -20.88
N ALA A 491 -20.54 17.84 -20.73
CA ALA A 491 -21.70 17.12 -21.29
C ALA A 491 -22.21 15.84 -20.56
N GLY A 492 -23.25 16.03 -19.73
CA GLY A 492 -24.42 15.12 -19.65
C GLY A 492 -24.28 13.78 -18.93
N ASN A 493 -23.07 13.36 -18.56
CA ASN A 493 -22.82 12.13 -17.81
C ASN A 493 -22.52 12.48 -16.35
N VAL A 494 -23.48 12.23 -15.46
CA VAL A 494 -23.36 12.61 -14.05
C VAL A 494 -23.58 11.37 -13.19
N LEU A 495 -22.64 11.10 -12.30
CA LEU A 495 -22.79 10.11 -11.25
C LEU A 495 -23.48 10.75 -10.05
N TYR A 496 -24.56 10.14 -9.58
CA TYR A 496 -25.28 10.58 -8.39
C TYR A 496 -25.27 9.47 -7.34
N GLN A 497 -25.04 9.85 -6.08
CA GLN A 497 -25.23 8.97 -4.93
C GLN A 497 -26.36 9.52 -4.06
N ARG A 498 -27.38 8.70 -3.83
CA ARG A 498 -28.51 9.03 -2.93
C ARG A 498 -28.33 8.28 -1.61
N ALA A 499 -28.43 9.00 -0.48
CA ALA A 499 -28.38 8.36 0.83
C ALA A 499 -29.58 7.38 0.99
N PRO A 500 -29.41 6.23 1.67
CA PRO A 500 -30.47 5.22 1.82
C PRO A 500 -31.72 5.68 2.61
N ASN A 501 -31.74 6.89 3.15
CA ASN A 501 -32.80 7.36 4.05
C ASN A 501 -33.59 8.55 3.45
N PRO A 502 -34.93 8.46 3.31
CA PRO A 502 -35.75 9.55 2.77
C PRO A 502 -35.81 10.81 3.66
N SER A 503 -35.33 10.73 4.90
CA SER A 503 -35.43 11.80 5.91
C SER A 503 -34.22 12.74 5.98
N SER A 504 -33.15 12.47 5.22
CA SER A 504 -31.99 13.36 5.12
C SER A 504 -31.90 13.98 3.73
N HIS A 505 -32.14 15.29 3.63
CA HIS A 505 -32.00 16.09 2.40
C HIS A 505 -30.53 16.26 1.92
N GLN A 506 -29.63 15.31 2.18
CA GLN A 506 -28.27 15.36 1.65
C GLN A 506 -28.18 14.57 0.34
N GLN A 507 -28.37 15.27 -0.76
CA GLN A 507 -28.01 14.84 -2.11
C GLN A 507 -26.67 15.51 -2.47
N ARG A 508 -25.67 14.74 -2.91
CA ARG A 508 -24.39 15.29 -3.38
C ARG A 508 -24.26 15.12 -4.89
N HIS A 509 -24.00 16.20 -5.60
CA HIS A 509 -23.40 16.14 -6.94
C HIS A 509 -21.99 15.57 -6.81
N ILE A 510 -21.69 14.48 -7.51
CA ILE A 510 -20.33 13.97 -7.62
C ILE A 510 -19.69 14.66 -8.83
N SER A 511 -19.38 15.95 -8.69
CA SER A 511 -18.48 16.63 -9.63
C SER A 511 -17.03 16.34 -9.21
N ASN A 512 -16.15 16.14 -10.19
CA ASN A 512 -14.80 15.63 -10.02
C ASN A 512 -13.79 16.56 -9.31
N SER A 513 -14.23 17.43 -8.39
CA SER A 513 -13.34 18.08 -7.43
C SER A 513 -12.94 17.14 -6.27
N ARG A 514 -13.18 15.82 -6.41
CA ARG A 514 -12.38 14.82 -5.72
C ARG A 514 -11.02 14.76 -6.42
N SER A 515 -10.09 15.64 -6.04
CA SER A 515 -8.68 15.27 -6.15
C SER A 515 -8.53 13.92 -5.44
N ILE A 516 -8.27 12.84 -6.19
CA ILE A 516 -7.86 11.51 -5.72
C ILE A 516 -8.40 11.21 -4.30
N MET A 517 -9.70 10.91 -4.17
CA MET A 517 -10.14 10.26 -2.93
C MET A 517 -10.08 8.76 -3.16
N SER A 518 -8.94 8.18 -2.78
CA SER A 518 -8.84 6.81 -2.32
C SER A 518 -10.05 6.44 -1.44
N LYS A 519 -10.39 5.14 -1.32
CA LYS A 519 -11.19 4.64 -0.17
C LYS A 519 -10.78 5.45 1.05
N PRO A 520 -11.70 5.89 1.94
CA PRO A 520 -11.28 6.56 3.13
C PRO A 520 -10.30 5.60 3.82
N THR A 521 -9.03 5.96 3.71
CA THR A 521 -7.91 5.19 4.21
C THR A 521 -8.15 5.04 5.71
N LEU A 522 -7.41 4.18 6.39
CA LEU A 522 -7.47 4.22 7.86
C LEU A 522 -7.23 5.66 8.34
N THR A 523 -6.39 6.45 7.64
CA THR A 523 -6.22 7.90 7.78
C THR A 523 -7.56 8.66 7.65
N ASP A 524 -8.31 8.52 6.55
CA ASP A 524 -9.55 9.28 6.35
C ASP A 524 -10.68 8.86 7.32
N ARG A 525 -10.72 7.57 7.72
CA ARG A 525 -11.66 7.05 8.74
C ARG A 525 -11.34 7.52 10.15
N LEU A 526 -10.04 7.69 10.46
CA LEU A 526 -9.57 8.29 11.70
C LEU A 526 -9.73 9.81 11.69
N GLY A 527 -9.91 10.43 10.52
CA GLY A 527 -10.03 11.88 10.38
C GLY A 527 -8.81 12.59 11.00
N PRO A 528 -8.99 13.55 11.91
CA PRO A 528 -7.86 14.19 12.60
C PRO A 528 -7.02 13.23 13.47
N TRP A 529 -7.54 12.05 13.83
CA TRP A 529 -6.79 11.01 14.57
C TRP A 529 -5.85 10.19 13.68
N SER A 530 -5.87 10.42 12.37
CA SER A 530 -4.95 9.78 11.42
C SER A 530 -3.47 9.98 11.73
N VAL A 531 -3.14 11.02 12.50
CA VAL A 531 -1.80 11.27 13.03
C VAL A 531 -1.22 10.06 13.78
N ILE A 532 -2.06 9.18 14.32
CA ILE A 532 -1.66 7.92 14.97
C ILE A 532 -0.94 6.96 14.01
N LEU A 533 -1.26 7.03 12.71
CA LEU A 533 -0.64 6.17 11.69
C LEU A 533 0.70 6.72 11.21
N GLN A 534 1.00 7.99 11.49
CA GLN A 534 2.21 8.64 11.03
C GLN A 534 3.41 8.22 11.91
N PRO A 535 4.63 8.12 11.35
CA PRO A 535 5.82 7.95 12.13
C PRO A 535 6.03 9.16 13.05
N SER A 536 6.48 8.92 14.28
CA SER A 536 6.83 10.00 15.21
C SER A 536 7.97 10.83 14.63
N GLN A 537 7.81 12.16 14.64
CA GLN A 537 8.83 13.10 14.17
C GLN A 537 10.10 13.08 15.03
N ASN A 538 10.01 12.58 16.27
CA ASN A 538 11.12 12.43 17.21
C ASN A 538 11.94 13.71 17.44
N ILE A 539 11.28 14.88 17.34
CA ILE A 539 11.86 16.19 17.56
C ILE A 539 12.14 16.36 19.06
N ASN A 540 13.40 16.63 19.42
CA ASN A 540 13.74 17.01 20.78
C ASN A 540 13.39 18.48 21.03
N ARG A 541 12.38 18.73 21.86
CA ARG A 541 11.94 20.09 22.19
C ARG A 541 12.53 20.65 23.48
N GLN A 542 13.34 19.89 24.22
CA GLN A 542 13.88 20.32 25.52
C GLN A 542 14.66 21.65 25.47
N ASN A 543 15.32 21.94 24.34
CA ASN A 543 16.07 23.18 24.14
C ASN A 543 15.43 24.11 23.08
N SER A 544 14.15 23.92 22.79
CA SER A 544 13.43 24.78 21.85
C SER A 544 13.02 26.09 22.49
N HIS A 545 12.84 27.11 21.65
CA HIS A 545 12.32 28.42 22.03
C HIS A 545 11.12 28.78 21.16
N ARG A 546 10.33 29.77 21.59
CA ARG A 546 9.19 30.25 20.84
C ARG A 546 9.59 30.88 19.51
N THR A 547 8.97 30.40 18.44
CA THR A 547 9.17 30.89 17.06
C THR A 547 7.94 31.59 16.50
N VAL A 548 6.76 31.37 17.09
CA VAL A 548 5.51 32.06 16.75
C VAL A 548 4.82 32.57 18.02
N PRO A 549 4.19 33.76 17.98
CA PRO A 549 3.47 34.28 19.15
C PRO A 549 2.30 33.37 19.52
N MET A 550 2.07 33.17 20.82
CA MET A 550 0.86 32.52 21.32
C MET A 550 -0.30 33.51 21.19
N GLN A 551 -1.33 33.15 20.42
CA GLN A 551 -2.44 34.05 20.09
C GLN A 551 -3.76 33.58 20.71
N VAL A 552 -4.00 32.28 20.83
CA VAL A 552 -5.28 31.73 21.31
C VAL A 552 -5.08 30.60 22.31
N LEU A 553 -5.75 30.72 23.46
CA LEU A 553 -5.86 29.67 24.47
C LEU A 553 -7.30 29.16 24.52
N SER A 554 -7.55 27.98 23.95
CA SER A 554 -8.84 27.29 24.09
C SER A 554 -8.81 26.40 25.32
N LEU A 555 -9.40 26.88 26.41
CA LEU A 555 -9.23 26.32 27.76
C LEU A 555 -10.42 25.50 28.24
N ALA A 556 -11.32 25.10 27.35
CA ALA A 556 -12.42 24.22 27.69
C ALA A 556 -11.92 22.80 28.08
N PRO A 557 -12.57 22.10 29.02
CA PRO A 557 -12.25 20.71 29.35
C PRO A 557 -12.21 19.81 28.11
N SER A 558 -11.40 18.73 28.14
CA SER A 558 -11.42 17.73 27.06
C SER A 558 -12.84 17.23 26.81
N ARG A 559 -13.15 16.82 25.57
CA ARG A 559 -14.48 16.33 25.13
C ARG A 559 -15.59 17.38 25.00
N THR A 560 -15.24 18.66 25.02
CA THR A 560 -16.15 19.79 24.73
C THR A 560 -16.08 20.25 23.26
N GLY A 561 -15.68 19.37 22.34
CA GLY A 561 -15.46 19.74 20.92
C GLY A 561 -14.06 20.30 20.64
N THR A 562 -13.08 19.92 21.47
CA THR A 562 -11.69 20.41 21.42
C THR A 562 -11.01 20.11 20.08
N LEU A 563 -11.35 19.01 19.42
CA LEU A 563 -10.82 18.65 18.11
C LEU A 563 -11.41 19.49 16.96
N SER A 564 -12.71 19.81 17.04
CA SER A 564 -13.35 20.76 16.14
C SER A 564 -12.68 22.13 16.26
N MET A 565 -12.34 22.56 17.48
CA MET A 565 -11.62 23.81 17.70
C MET A 565 -10.19 23.79 17.14
N ALA A 566 -9.44 22.70 17.34
CA ALA A 566 -8.10 22.56 16.75
C ALA A 566 -8.14 22.73 15.21
N SER A 567 -9.15 22.14 14.58
CA SER A 567 -9.36 22.22 13.13
C SER A 567 -9.81 23.61 12.69
N ALA A 568 -10.68 24.27 13.47
CA ALA A 568 -11.11 25.64 13.20
C ALA A 568 -9.91 26.61 13.25
N PHE A 569 -9.03 26.48 14.24
CA PHE A 569 -7.81 27.29 14.30
C PHE A 569 -6.89 27.07 13.10
N LYS A 570 -6.78 25.81 12.63
CA LYS A 570 -5.99 25.51 11.43
C LYS A 570 -6.57 26.19 10.17
N LEU A 571 -7.89 26.18 10.02
CA LEU A 571 -8.60 26.83 8.91
C LEU A 571 -8.50 28.37 8.98
N LEU A 572 -8.44 28.94 10.17
CA LEU A 572 -8.22 30.38 10.39
C LEU A 572 -6.74 30.81 10.27
N GLY A 573 -5.85 29.91 9.89
CA GLY A 573 -4.44 30.22 9.62
C GLY A 573 -3.54 30.28 10.85
N TYR A 574 -3.97 29.77 12.01
CA TYR A 574 -3.08 29.67 13.17
C TYR A 574 -2.01 28.59 12.94
N SER A 575 -0.74 28.95 13.16
CA SER A 575 0.40 28.06 13.09
C SER A 575 0.31 26.95 14.14
N ASN A 576 0.30 25.69 13.68
CA ASN A 576 0.35 24.45 14.47
C ASN A 576 -0.52 24.45 15.74
N PRO A 577 -1.87 24.48 15.65
CA PRO A 577 -2.72 24.39 16.83
C PRO A 577 -2.44 23.09 17.60
N TYR A 578 -2.06 23.21 18.87
CA TYR A 578 -1.70 22.05 19.70
C TYR A 578 -2.97 21.40 20.29
N HIS A 579 -3.11 20.09 20.14
CA HIS A 579 -4.20 19.24 20.67
C HIS A 579 -3.59 17.96 21.24
N PHE A 580 -4.31 17.15 22.04
CA PHE A 580 -3.76 15.88 22.55
C PHE A 580 -3.25 14.97 21.42
N SER A 581 -3.91 15.01 20.26
CA SER A 581 -3.50 14.29 19.06
C SER A 581 -2.09 14.67 18.55
N SER A 582 -1.58 15.87 18.88
CA SER A 582 -0.23 16.31 18.51
C SER A 582 0.87 15.47 19.15
N ILE A 583 0.62 14.85 20.31
CA ILE A 583 1.57 13.94 20.97
C ILE A 583 1.85 12.70 20.12
N PHE A 584 0.89 12.26 19.30
CA PHE A 584 1.12 11.13 18.40
C PHE A 584 2.05 11.48 17.23
N LEU A 585 2.07 12.76 16.81
CA LEU A 585 3.02 13.27 15.81
C LEU A 585 4.44 13.40 16.40
N ASN A 586 4.57 13.78 17.67
CA ASN A 586 5.86 13.86 18.34
C ASN A 586 5.81 13.34 19.78
N VAL A 587 6.04 12.02 19.95
CA VAL A 587 5.93 11.38 21.28
C VAL A 587 6.94 11.93 22.30
N ARG A 588 8.02 12.57 21.84
CA ARG A 588 9.01 13.22 22.69
C ARG A 588 8.46 14.44 23.42
N ASP A 589 7.32 14.99 23.01
CA ASP A 589 6.63 16.02 23.79
C ASP A 589 6.22 15.45 25.17
N CYS A 590 5.97 14.14 25.28
CA CYS A 590 5.76 13.47 26.56
C CYS A 590 6.96 13.58 27.51
N ASP A 591 8.18 13.73 26.99
CA ASP A 591 9.39 13.86 27.84
C ASP A 591 9.41 15.18 28.60
N ILE A 592 8.62 16.17 28.17
CA ILE A 592 8.40 17.45 28.86
C ILE A 592 7.09 17.40 29.64
N TRP A 593 6.01 16.87 29.05
CA TRP A 593 4.70 16.81 29.70
C TRP A 593 4.66 15.89 30.91
N ILE A 594 5.32 14.72 30.88
CA ILE A 594 5.28 13.77 32.01
C ILE A 594 5.89 14.38 33.28
N PRO A 595 7.12 14.95 33.27
CA PRO A 595 7.66 15.64 34.44
C PRO A 595 6.78 16.80 34.91
N ALA A 596 6.28 17.64 33.98
CA ALA A 596 5.44 18.78 34.33
C ALA A 596 4.11 18.37 35.00
N LEU A 597 3.40 17.41 34.43
CA LEU A 597 2.15 16.89 34.99
C LEU A 597 2.38 16.17 36.31
N SER A 598 3.46 15.39 36.40
CA SER A 598 3.85 14.70 37.63
C SER A 598 4.19 15.69 38.75
N ALA A 599 4.92 16.77 38.44
CA ALA A 599 5.26 17.83 39.38
C ALA A 599 3.99 18.55 39.87
N LYS A 600 3.10 18.89 38.94
CA LYS A 600 1.82 19.53 39.27
C LYS A 600 0.93 18.63 40.13
N PHE A 601 0.78 17.35 39.77
CA PHE A 601 -0.11 16.45 40.50
C PHE A 601 0.44 16.07 41.88
N HIS A 602 1.72 15.71 41.99
CA HIS A 602 2.28 15.18 43.24
C HIS A 602 2.86 16.24 44.17
N ARG A 603 3.32 17.38 43.63
CA ARG A 603 4.01 18.43 44.39
C ARG A 603 3.34 19.81 44.30
N ASN A 604 2.26 19.93 43.51
CA ASN A 604 1.57 21.20 43.25
C ASN A 604 2.51 22.30 42.70
N GLU A 605 3.53 21.89 41.94
CA GLU A 605 4.49 22.80 41.32
C GLU A 605 3.89 23.42 40.05
N LYS A 606 4.05 24.74 39.90
CA LYS A 606 3.70 25.47 38.67
C LYS A 606 4.87 25.46 37.69
N ILE A 607 4.57 25.40 36.40
CA ILE A 607 5.57 25.54 35.33
C ILE A 607 5.47 26.92 34.68
N GLY A 608 6.61 27.44 34.22
CA GLY A 608 6.71 28.79 33.65
C GLY A 608 6.68 28.83 32.12
N ARG A 609 6.71 30.05 31.58
CA ARG A 609 6.75 30.33 30.13
C ARG A 609 7.86 29.57 29.41
N GLU A 610 9.03 29.39 30.02
CA GLU A 610 10.15 28.64 29.42
C GLU A 610 9.76 27.20 29.05
N THR A 611 9.14 26.47 29.97
CA THR A 611 8.69 25.09 29.73
C THR A 611 7.61 25.05 28.64
N PHE A 612 6.70 26.03 28.63
CA PHE A 612 5.71 26.13 27.57
C PHE A 612 6.33 26.50 26.22
N ASP A 613 7.35 27.35 26.18
CA ASP A 613 8.03 27.75 24.94
C ASP A 613 8.87 26.61 24.37
N GLN A 614 9.42 25.73 25.21
CA GLN A 614 10.05 24.49 24.76
C GLN A 614 9.06 23.64 23.95
N VAL A 615 7.91 23.28 24.55
CA VAL A 615 6.98 22.33 23.93
C VAL A 615 5.98 22.97 22.95
N LEU A 616 5.50 24.19 23.22
CA LEU A 616 4.49 24.92 22.44
C LEU A 616 5.04 26.12 21.66
N GLY A 617 6.36 26.33 21.64
CA GLY A 617 6.96 27.51 21.02
C GLY A 617 6.68 27.67 19.52
N HIS A 618 6.38 26.56 18.86
CA HIS A 618 6.02 26.47 17.45
C HIS A 618 4.50 26.55 17.19
N CYS A 619 3.70 26.68 18.25
CA CYS A 619 2.24 26.71 18.24
C CYS A 619 1.75 28.12 18.57
N SER A 620 0.81 28.62 17.77
CA SER A 620 0.13 29.91 17.99
C SER A 620 -1.25 29.77 18.61
N ALA A 621 -1.76 28.54 18.74
CA ALA A 621 -3.01 28.23 19.42
C ALA A 621 -2.89 26.88 20.14
N VAL A 622 -3.63 26.71 21.24
CA VAL A 622 -3.72 25.44 21.98
C VAL A 622 -5.16 25.09 22.34
N THR A 623 -5.44 23.80 22.46
CA THR A 623 -6.70 23.23 22.91
C THR A 623 -6.45 21.84 23.51
N ASP A 624 -7.36 21.35 24.35
CA ASP A 624 -7.31 20.00 24.94
C ASP A 624 -6.13 19.73 25.91
N ALA A 625 -6.10 18.50 26.45
CA ALA A 625 -5.02 18.04 27.29
C ALA A 625 -3.72 17.88 26.47
N PRO A 626 -2.53 18.03 27.07
CA PRO A 626 -2.29 18.40 28.48
C PRO A 626 -2.44 19.89 28.80
N CYS A 627 -2.61 20.77 27.82
CA CYS A 627 -2.55 22.22 28.03
C CYS A 627 -3.61 22.72 29.02
N ILE A 628 -4.83 22.19 28.96
CA ILE A 628 -5.96 22.65 29.78
C ILE A 628 -5.74 22.50 31.29
N VAL A 629 -4.90 21.58 31.76
CA VAL A 629 -4.64 21.41 33.20
C VAL A 629 -3.63 22.44 33.73
N PHE A 630 -3.00 23.18 32.82
CA PHE A 630 -2.13 24.32 33.09
C PHE A 630 -2.79 25.64 32.69
N TRP A 631 -4.12 25.71 32.68
CA TRP A 631 -4.86 26.89 32.21
C TRP A 631 -4.43 28.17 32.96
N GLU A 632 -4.19 28.07 34.26
CA GLU A 632 -3.78 29.21 35.09
C GLU A 632 -2.40 29.71 34.66
N GLU A 633 -1.44 28.81 34.56
CA GLU A 633 -0.06 29.11 34.18
C GLU A 633 0.06 29.57 32.72
N LEU A 634 -0.78 29.05 31.82
CA LEU A 634 -0.84 29.49 30.42
C LEU A 634 -1.36 30.92 30.29
N ILE A 635 -2.38 31.29 31.06
CA ILE A 635 -2.90 32.66 31.10
C ILE A 635 -1.84 33.62 31.64
N ASP A 636 -1.13 33.22 32.69
CA ASP A 636 -0.08 34.05 33.29
C ASP A 636 1.15 34.16 32.37
N ALA A 637 1.48 33.09 31.62
CA ALA A 637 2.60 33.07 30.69
C ALA A 637 2.35 33.85 29.39
N TYR A 638 1.09 33.89 28.91
CA TYR A 638 0.68 34.52 27.66
C TYR A 638 -0.49 35.49 27.89
N PRO A 639 -0.28 36.61 28.61
CA PRO A 639 -1.32 37.60 28.87
C PRO A 639 -1.90 38.22 27.59
N GLU A 640 -1.14 38.20 26.50
CA GLU A 640 -1.50 38.68 25.17
C GLU A 640 -2.50 37.78 24.42
N ALA A 641 -2.64 36.51 24.80
CA ALA A 641 -3.46 35.56 24.08
C ALA A 641 -4.95 35.73 24.40
N LYS A 642 -5.80 35.61 23.36
CA LYS A 642 -7.26 35.58 23.50
C LYS A 642 -7.70 34.24 24.08
N ILE A 643 -8.69 34.26 24.96
CA ILE A 643 -9.16 33.06 25.67
C ILE A 643 -10.49 32.63 25.09
N LEU A 644 -10.59 31.35 24.74
CA LEU A 644 -11.81 30.73 24.24
C LEU A 644 -12.28 29.66 25.23
N LEU A 645 -13.54 29.75 25.61
CA LEU A 645 -14.18 28.80 26.53
C LEU A 645 -15.43 28.23 25.87
N VAL A 646 -15.30 27.02 25.34
CA VAL A 646 -16.40 26.28 24.72
C VAL A 646 -17.17 25.53 25.80
N GLU A 647 -18.47 25.78 25.93
CA GLU A 647 -19.29 25.10 26.94
C GLU A 647 -20.21 24.05 26.30
N ARG A 648 -20.29 22.89 26.95
CA ARG A 648 -21.15 21.76 26.58
C ARG A 648 -22.12 21.49 27.72
N ASP A 649 -23.28 20.92 27.40
CA ASP A 649 -24.16 20.36 28.42
C ASP A 649 -23.42 19.37 29.33
N GLU A 650 -23.50 19.56 30.64
CA GLU A 650 -22.72 18.82 31.64
C GLU A 650 -22.99 17.31 31.54
N GLU A 651 -24.24 16.89 31.42
CA GLU A 651 -24.60 15.47 31.37
C GLU A 651 -24.10 14.81 30.08
N LYS A 652 -24.21 15.51 28.94
CA LYS A 652 -23.60 15.05 27.67
C LYS A 652 -22.08 14.99 27.76
N TRP A 653 -21.44 15.91 28.49
CA TRP A 653 -20.00 15.91 28.70
C TRP A 653 -19.54 14.77 29.60
N VAL A 654 -20.23 14.51 30.73
CA VAL A 654 -19.94 13.39 31.64
C VAL A 654 -19.98 12.07 30.89
N LYS A 655 -21.04 11.83 30.09
CA LYS A 655 -21.15 10.62 29.25
C LYS A 655 -19.99 10.50 28.24
N SER A 656 -19.54 11.62 27.67
CA SER A 656 -18.40 11.59 26.76
C SER A 656 -17.07 11.38 27.47
N CYS A 657 -16.92 11.84 28.72
CA CYS A 657 -15.74 11.62 29.54
C CYS A 657 -15.64 10.15 29.97
N GLU A 658 -16.77 9.51 30.26
CA GLU A 658 -16.82 8.10 30.62
C GLU A 658 -16.14 7.23 29.56
N GLY A 659 -16.46 7.43 28.27
CA GLY A 659 -15.81 6.71 27.16
C GLY A 659 -14.32 7.01 26.98
N LEU A 660 -13.86 8.23 27.32
CA LEU A 660 -12.44 8.57 27.32
C LEU A 660 -11.70 7.84 28.45
N THR A 661 -12.30 7.81 29.64
CA THR A 661 -11.73 7.17 30.82
C THR A 661 -11.73 5.65 30.72
N ASP A 662 -12.74 5.04 30.09
CA ASP A 662 -12.80 3.60 29.83
C ASP A 662 -11.58 3.11 29.03
N GLY A 663 -11.23 3.82 27.95
CA GLY A 663 -10.01 3.56 27.18
C GLY A 663 -8.73 3.84 27.98
N THR A 664 -8.70 4.91 28.77
CA THR A 664 -7.51 5.31 29.54
C THR A 664 -7.15 4.33 30.66
N PHE A 665 -8.15 3.74 31.30
CA PHE A 665 -8.01 2.80 32.42
C PHE A 665 -8.13 1.33 32.01
N ASN A 666 -8.23 1.04 30.70
CA ASN A 666 -8.31 -0.32 30.19
C ASN A 666 -7.10 -1.17 30.63
N PHE A 667 -7.37 -2.33 31.23
CA PHE A 667 -6.34 -3.21 31.79
C PHE A 667 -5.24 -3.58 30.80
N LEU A 668 -5.61 -3.89 29.55
CA LEU A 668 -4.68 -4.35 28.52
C LEU A 668 -3.74 -3.23 28.07
N LEU A 669 -4.29 -2.02 27.90
CA LEU A 669 -3.51 -0.82 27.56
C LEU A 669 -2.55 -0.45 28.70
N VAL A 670 -3.04 -0.39 29.94
CA VAL A 670 -2.28 0.11 31.10
C VAL A 670 -1.20 -0.86 31.58
N TYR A 671 -1.49 -2.17 31.62
CA TYR A 671 -0.58 -3.15 32.23
C TYR A 671 0.30 -3.91 31.24
N ILE A 672 -0.06 -4.04 29.97
CA ILE A 672 0.77 -4.76 28.99
C ILE A 672 1.62 -3.79 28.17
N PHE A 673 0.99 -2.83 27.49
CA PHE A 673 1.72 -1.95 26.56
C PHE A 673 2.61 -0.93 27.26
N ARG A 674 2.29 -0.53 28.50
CA ARG A 674 3.19 0.32 29.30
C ARG A 674 4.59 -0.29 29.48
N PHE A 675 4.69 -1.61 29.61
CA PHE A 675 5.96 -2.30 29.86
C PHE A 675 6.58 -2.88 28.58
N THR A 676 5.76 -3.26 27.61
CA THR A 676 6.23 -3.88 26.36
C THR A 676 6.50 -2.86 25.25
N ASP A 677 5.88 -1.67 25.32
CA ASP A 677 6.18 -0.52 24.47
C ASP A 677 6.39 0.77 25.30
N PRO A 678 7.44 0.80 26.15
CA PRO A 678 7.64 1.91 27.10
C PRO A 678 8.07 3.22 26.42
N PHE A 679 8.54 3.17 25.17
CA PHE A 679 9.11 4.31 24.48
C PHE A 679 8.10 5.09 23.63
N TRP A 680 6.99 4.44 23.22
CA TRP A 680 5.92 5.08 22.45
C TRP A 680 4.59 5.08 23.18
N LEU A 681 3.79 4.00 23.10
CA LEU A 681 2.45 3.99 23.69
C LEU A 681 2.48 4.12 25.22
N GLY A 682 3.50 3.57 25.89
CA GLY A 682 3.68 3.71 27.33
C GLY A 682 3.82 5.16 27.82
N LYS A 683 4.52 6.02 27.06
CA LYS A 683 4.65 7.47 27.37
C LYS A 683 3.32 8.20 27.19
N ILE A 684 2.59 7.87 26.12
CA ILE A 684 1.28 8.46 25.81
C ILE A 684 0.27 8.10 26.91
N ILE A 685 0.21 6.82 27.30
CA ILE A 685 -0.65 6.35 28.41
C ILE A 685 -0.28 7.04 29.72
N ARG A 686 1.02 7.15 30.03
CA ARG A 686 1.47 7.85 31.25
C ARG A 686 1.06 9.31 31.25
N THR A 687 1.16 10.00 30.12
CA THR A 687 0.69 11.38 29.96
C THR A 687 -0.82 11.46 30.15
N GLY A 688 -1.57 10.52 29.55
CA GLY A 688 -3.01 10.33 29.71
C GLY A 688 -3.44 10.25 31.17
N LEU A 689 -2.87 9.29 31.90
CA LEU A 689 -3.16 9.09 33.32
C LEU A 689 -2.83 10.32 34.16
N LEU A 690 -1.68 10.97 33.92
CA LEU A 690 -1.26 12.12 34.71
C LEU A 690 -2.13 13.36 34.47
N TRP A 691 -2.52 13.70 33.24
CA TRP A 691 -3.42 14.84 33.04
C TRP A 691 -4.81 14.56 33.62
N THR A 692 -5.32 13.32 33.52
CA THR A 692 -6.57 12.95 34.20
C THR A 692 -6.44 13.09 35.71
N ALA A 693 -5.28 12.73 36.28
CA ALA A 693 -4.99 12.89 37.69
C ALA A 693 -5.06 14.35 38.12
N VAL A 694 -4.42 15.26 37.36
CA VAL A 694 -4.44 16.69 37.66
C VAL A 694 -5.86 17.26 37.54
N PHE A 695 -6.57 16.94 36.46
CA PHE A 695 -7.90 17.51 36.21
C PHE A 695 -8.96 17.02 37.19
N PHE A 696 -9.00 15.72 37.47
CA PHE A 696 -10.03 15.11 38.33
C PHE A 696 -9.59 14.97 39.80
N GLY A 697 -8.32 15.24 40.11
CA GLY A 697 -7.75 15.10 41.45
C GLY A 697 -7.47 13.66 41.88
N THR A 698 -7.55 12.68 40.98
CA THR A 698 -7.29 11.26 41.27
C THR A 698 -6.93 10.48 40.01
N CYS A 699 -6.11 9.44 40.17
CA CYS A 699 -5.79 8.46 39.12
C CYS A 699 -5.92 7.00 39.60
N GLU A 700 -6.68 6.77 40.67
CA GLU A 700 -6.81 5.44 41.29
C GLU A 700 -7.61 4.46 40.43
N SER A 701 -8.74 4.91 39.89
CA SER A 701 -9.61 4.13 39.01
C SER A 701 -10.50 5.05 38.18
N GLN A 702 -11.06 4.49 37.12
CA GLN A 702 -12.10 5.16 36.33
C GLN A 702 -13.28 5.60 37.21
N GLU A 703 -13.74 4.74 38.12
CA GLU A 703 -14.84 5.08 39.03
C GLU A 703 -14.50 6.30 39.91
N ALA A 704 -13.26 6.39 40.42
CA ALA A 704 -12.82 7.53 41.22
C ALA A 704 -12.80 8.83 40.40
N VAL A 705 -12.32 8.75 39.16
CA VAL A 705 -12.34 9.87 38.21
C VAL A 705 -13.78 10.33 37.93
N MET A 706 -14.69 9.39 37.64
CA MET A 706 -16.08 9.72 37.30
C MET A 706 -16.87 10.28 38.48
N ARG A 707 -16.56 9.88 39.73
CA ARG A 707 -17.13 10.50 40.94
C ARG A 707 -16.77 11.99 41.06
N ASN A 708 -15.57 12.37 40.60
CA ASN A 708 -15.09 13.75 40.67
C ASN A 708 -15.45 14.59 39.44
N ALA A 709 -15.90 13.97 38.34
CA ALA A 709 -16.06 14.63 37.04
C ALA A 709 -16.92 15.90 37.07
N ARG A 710 -18.12 15.84 37.68
CA ARG A 710 -19.02 17.01 37.75
C ARG A 710 -18.44 18.16 38.57
N ARG A 711 -17.78 17.83 39.68
CA ARG A 711 -17.10 18.83 40.53
C ARG A 711 -15.99 19.52 39.74
N ALA A 712 -15.08 18.74 39.16
CA ALA A 712 -13.96 19.25 38.37
C ALA A 712 -14.42 20.11 37.18
N TYR A 713 -15.49 19.70 36.48
CA TYR A 713 -16.10 20.48 35.41
C TYR A 713 -16.53 21.87 35.90
N ARG A 714 -17.39 21.93 36.91
CA ARG A 714 -17.95 23.19 37.43
C ARG A 714 -16.88 24.11 38.00
N GLU A 715 -15.92 23.55 38.74
CA GLU A 715 -14.81 24.31 39.33
C GLU A 715 -13.93 24.94 38.24
N HIS A 716 -13.58 24.18 37.21
CA HIS A 716 -12.75 24.66 36.10
C HIS A 716 -13.37 25.86 35.36
N TYR A 717 -14.66 25.82 35.01
CA TYR A 717 -15.31 26.96 34.37
C TYR A 717 -15.44 28.16 35.32
N ARG A 718 -15.77 27.93 36.59
CA ARG A 718 -15.90 28.99 37.59
C ARG A 718 -14.57 29.74 37.73
N GLU A 719 -13.48 29.02 37.92
CA GLU A 719 -12.17 29.61 38.17
C GLU A 719 -11.62 30.39 36.97
N ILE A 720 -11.85 29.90 35.74
CA ILE A 720 -11.48 30.64 34.52
C ILE A 720 -12.29 31.94 34.42
N ARG A 721 -13.62 31.88 34.65
CA ARG A 721 -14.51 33.05 34.61
C ARG A 721 -14.17 34.08 35.69
N GLU A 722 -13.67 33.64 36.85
CA GLU A 722 -13.23 34.52 37.93
C GLU A 722 -11.86 35.18 37.63
N LYS A 723 -10.93 34.45 37.01
CA LYS A 723 -9.57 34.94 36.73
C LYS A 723 -9.46 35.80 35.47
N VAL A 724 -10.33 35.60 34.48
CA VAL A 724 -10.19 36.22 33.15
C VAL A 724 -11.15 37.42 32.96
N PRO A 725 -10.65 38.61 32.58
CA PRO A 725 -11.50 39.74 32.22
C PRO A 725 -12.45 39.40 31.07
N LYS A 726 -13.70 39.90 31.13
CA LYS A 726 -14.76 39.59 30.16
C LYS A 726 -14.39 39.95 28.72
N GLU A 727 -13.52 40.94 28.54
CA GLU A 727 -13.07 41.44 27.25
C GLU A 727 -12.07 40.50 26.57
N ARG A 728 -11.40 39.63 27.33
CA ARG A 728 -10.40 38.67 26.84
C ARG A 728 -10.95 37.25 26.66
N ILE A 729 -12.21 37.01 27.03
CA ILE A 729 -12.82 35.68 26.97
C ILE A 729 -14.03 35.66 26.03
N LEU A 730 -14.04 34.67 25.12
CA LEU A 730 -15.24 34.31 24.37
C LEU A 730 -15.82 33.02 24.92
N GLU A 731 -17.04 33.10 25.44
CA GLU A 731 -17.87 31.92 25.70
C GLU A 731 -18.51 31.47 24.38
N TYR A 732 -17.97 30.41 23.81
CA TYR A 732 -18.39 29.92 22.50
C TYR A 732 -19.35 28.74 22.64
N GLN A 733 -20.52 28.86 22.00
CA GLN A 733 -21.49 27.78 21.93
C GLN A 733 -21.25 26.92 20.69
N LEU A 734 -21.07 25.62 20.90
CA LEU A 734 -20.95 24.67 19.79
C LEU A 734 -22.18 24.74 18.89
N GLY A 735 -21.95 24.89 17.58
CA GLY A 735 -23.01 25.01 16.58
C GLY A 735 -23.33 26.45 16.16
N SER A 736 -22.75 27.46 16.81
CA SER A 736 -22.96 28.88 16.44
C SER A 736 -22.25 29.33 15.15
N GLY A 737 -21.50 28.43 14.50
CA GLY A 737 -20.83 28.70 13.22
C GLY A 737 -19.61 29.62 13.34
N TRP A 738 -19.10 30.08 12.19
CA TRP A 738 -17.86 30.88 12.12
C TRP A 738 -17.99 32.28 12.72
N GLU A 739 -19.15 32.90 12.59
CA GLU A 739 -19.35 34.33 12.81
C GLU A 739 -18.91 34.82 14.22
N PRO A 740 -19.33 34.19 15.34
CA PRO A 740 -18.91 34.66 16.67
C PRO A 740 -17.41 34.46 16.92
N LEU A 741 -16.85 33.37 16.41
CA LEU A 741 -15.44 33.02 16.58
C LEU A 741 -14.54 33.98 15.79
N CYS A 742 -14.86 34.21 14.51
CA CYS A 742 -14.07 35.07 13.61
C CYS A 742 -14.11 36.53 14.09
N ARG A 743 -15.27 37.01 14.54
CA ARG A 743 -15.41 38.35 15.13
C ARG A 743 -14.52 38.54 16.35
N PHE A 744 -14.53 37.60 17.29
CA PHE A 744 -13.70 37.69 18.50
C PHE A 744 -12.21 37.56 18.19
N LEU A 745 -11.85 36.69 17.25
CA LEU A 745 -10.45 36.48 16.85
C LEU A 745 -9.93 37.54 15.88
N GLU A 746 -10.78 38.45 15.40
CA GLU A 746 -10.47 39.46 14.37
C GLU A 746 -9.95 38.81 13.08
N ARG A 747 -10.68 37.81 12.61
CA ARG A 747 -10.39 37.07 11.36
C ARG A 747 -11.59 37.14 10.42
N GLU A 748 -11.32 36.98 9.13
CA GLU A 748 -12.37 36.87 8.12
C GLU A 748 -13.03 35.49 8.19
N VAL A 749 -14.35 35.43 7.95
CA VAL A 749 -15.08 34.17 7.86
C VAL A 749 -14.65 33.44 6.59
N PRO A 750 -14.19 32.18 6.68
CA PRO A 750 -13.79 31.41 5.49
C PRO A 750 -14.97 31.22 4.51
N GLU A 751 -14.82 31.69 3.27
CA GLU A 751 -15.85 31.55 2.24
C GLU A 751 -16.01 30.08 1.79
N GLY A 752 -17.25 29.60 1.73
CA GLY A 752 -17.56 28.26 1.21
C GLY A 752 -17.09 27.09 2.09
N VAL A 753 -16.55 27.36 3.28
CA VAL A 753 -16.07 26.32 4.22
C VAL A 753 -17.02 26.22 5.40
N GLU A 754 -17.61 25.04 5.62
CA GLU A 754 -18.45 24.79 6.80
C GLU A 754 -17.61 24.72 8.09
N PHE A 755 -18.21 25.08 9.22
CA PHE A 755 -17.53 24.97 10.51
C PHE A 755 -17.24 23.49 10.82
N PRO A 756 -16.00 23.13 11.20
CA PRO A 756 -15.64 21.73 11.40
C PRO A 756 -16.45 21.08 12.52
N HIS A 757 -17.08 19.93 12.23
CA HIS A 757 -17.87 19.17 13.19
C HIS A 757 -17.47 17.68 13.19
N PHE A 758 -16.69 17.26 14.17
CA PHE A 758 -16.27 15.86 14.31
C PHE A 758 -17.15 15.09 15.29
N ASN A 759 -17.70 13.94 14.86
CA ASN A 759 -18.44 13.02 15.73
C ASN A 759 -17.50 11.98 16.36
N GLU A 760 -17.04 12.28 17.57
CA GLU A 760 -15.84 11.65 18.14
C GLU A 760 -16.03 10.21 18.64
N ALA A 761 -17.25 9.69 18.83
CA ALA A 761 -17.42 8.38 19.51
C ALA A 761 -16.91 7.20 18.66
N LYS A 762 -17.36 7.09 17.40
CA LYS A 762 -16.99 5.99 16.50
C LYS A 762 -15.55 6.11 15.99
N THR A 763 -15.07 7.34 15.80
CA THR A 763 -13.68 7.61 15.39
C THR A 763 -12.69 7.28 16.51
N LEU A 764 -13.07 7.47 17.78
CA LEU A 764 -12.21 7.17 18.93
C LEU A 764 -12.05 5.65 19.14
N GLU A 765 -13.11 4.87 18.97
CA GLU A 765 -13.04 3.39 19.03
C GLU A 765 -12.08 2.84 17.95
N LEU A 766 -12.18 3.35 16.72
CA LEU A 766 -11.26 3.01 15.63
C LEU A 766 -9.82 3.44 15.93
N ALA A 767 -9.63 4.62 16.53
CA ALA A 767 -8.32 5.12 16.94
C ALA A 767 -7.68 4.23 18.01
N PHE A 768 -8.44 3.79 19.02
CA PHE A 768 -7.95 2.87 20.04
C PHE A 768 -7.60 1.49 19.47
N GLY A 769 -8.40 0.97 18.53
CA GLY A 769 -8.06 -0.26 17.81
C GLY A 769 -6.74 -0.15 17.04
N ALA A 770 -6.55 0.95 16.30
CA ALA A 770 -5.30 1.21 15.56
C ALA A 770 -4.09 1.37 16.50
N LEU A 771 -4.26 2.04 17.64
CA LEU A 771 -3.22 2.17 18.68
C LEU A 771 -2.80 0.81 19.23
N GLY A 772 -3.77 -0.04 19.58
CA GLY A 772 -3.51 -1.39 20.09
C GLY A 772 -2.76 -2.26 19.08
N GLN A 773 -3.14 -2.21 17.81
CA GLN A 773 -2.47 -2.98 16.75
C GLN A 773 -1.02 -2.54 16.54
N ARG A 774 -0.75 -1.23 16.49
CA ARG A 774 0.61 -0.71 16.35
C ARG A 774 1.46 -1.01 17.58
N ALA A 775 0.90 -0.87 18.79
CA ALA A 775 1.59 -1.21 20.02
C ALA A 775 1.92 -2.70 20.10
N LEU A 776 1.04 -3.60 19.63
CA LEU A 776 1.33 -5.02 19.57
C LEU A 776 2.56 -5.32 18.71
N VAL A 777 2.67 -4.70 17.53
CA VAL A 777 3.86 -4.84 16.66
C VAL A 777 5.12 -4.33 17.35
N ASN A 778 5.08 -3.13 17.94
CA ASN A 778 6.21 -2.57 18.69
C ASN A 778 6.60 -3.46 19.87
N SER A 779 5.63 -4.00 20.60
CA SER A 779 5.84 -4.90 21.73
C SER A 779 6.51 -6.19 21.30
N LEU A 780 6.10 -6.79 20.17
CA LEU A 780 6.75 -7.98 19.63
C LEU A 780 8.21 -7.69 19.25
N TRP A 781 8.50 -6.53 18.67
CA TRP A 781 9.87 -6.11 18.35
C TRP A 781 10.71 -5.85 19.61
N ASN A 782 10.19 -5.09 20.58
CA ASN A 782 10.90 -4.78 21.82
C ASN A 782 11.18 -6.05 22.63
N VAL A 783 10.20 -6.95 22.76
CA VAL A 783 10.36 -8.25 23.46
C VAL A 783 11.33 -9.15 22.69
N GLY A 784 11.26 -9.17 21.36
CA GLY A 784 12.20 -9.89 20.51
C GLY A 784 13.64 -9.43 20.70
N ILE A 785 13.89 -8.11 20.71
CA ILE A 785 15.21 -7.52 20.96
C ILE A 785 15.72 -7.89 22.35
N VAL A 786 14.89 -7.75 23.39
CA VAL A 786 15.26 -8.15 24.75
C VAL A 786 15.56 -9.66 24.80
N GLY A 787 14.76 -10.48 24.11
CA GLY A 787 14.98 -11.92 23.98
C GLY A 787 16.32 -12.25 23.31
N LEU A 788 16.65 -11.57 22.21
CA LEU A 788 17.93 -11.73 21.50
C LEU A 788 19.13 -11.28 22.35
N VAL A 789 19.00 -10.17 23.08
CA VAL A 789 20.05 -9.70 24.00
C VAL A 789 20.24 -10.67 25.16
N VAL A 790 19.15 -11.22 25.72
CA VAL A 790 19.21 -12.22 26.80
C VAL A 790 19.77 -13.55 26.28
N LEU A 791 19.35 -14.03 25.11
CA LEU A 791 19.84 -15.26 24.49
C LEU A 791 21.30 -15.12 24.04
N GLY A 792 21.68 -13.99 23.45
CA GLY A 792 23.06 -13.68 23.07
C GLY A 792 23.95 -13.52 24.31
N GLY A 793 23.46 -12.89 25.37
CA GLY A 793 24.12 -12.83 26.67
C GLY A 793 24.29 -14.22 27.29
N TYR A 794 23.25 -15.06 27.25
CA TYR A 794 23.29 -16.44 27.72
C TYR A 794 24.27 -17.28 26.92
N ALA A 795 24.27 -17.17 25.59
CA ALA A 795 25.20 -17.86 24.69
C ALA A 795 26.66 -17.39 24.91
N ALA A 796 26.88 -16.10 25.13
CA ALA A 796 28.20 -15.57 25.44
C ALA A 796 28.71 -16.06 26.80
N VAL A 797 27.82 -16.17 27.80
CA VAL A 797 28.15 -16.73 29.12
C VAL A 797 28.39 -18.25 29.03
N SER A 798 27.55 -19.00 28.31
CA SER A 798 27.68 -20.44 28.15
C SER A 798 28.90 -20.84 27.32
N HIS A 799 29.21 -20.09 26.26
CA HIS A 799 30.43 -20.29 25.44
C HIS A 799 31.69 -19.95 26.24
N ARG A 800 31.65 -18.95 27.14
CA ARG A 800 32.76 -18.68 28.07
C ARG A 800 32.91 -19.78 29.13
N ILE A 801 31.81 -20.35 29.63
CA ILE A 801 31.84 -21.50 30.56
C ILE A 801 32.37 -22.76 29.86
N GLN A 802 32.00 -23.02 28.60
CA GLN A 802 32.52 -24.15 27.81
C GLN A 802 34.02 -24.01 27.51
N ILE A 803 34.50 -22.81 27.19
CA ILE A 803 35.93 -22.55 27.03
C ILE A 803 36.67 -22.81 28.36
N CYS A 804 36.14 -22.36 29.50
CA CYS A 804 36.72 -22.66 30.81
C CYS A 804 36.75 -24.16 31.13
N HIS A 805 35.74 -24.93 30.74
CA HIS A 805 35.74 -26.39 30.90
C HIS A 805 36.73 -27.11 29.98
N PHE A 806 36.92 -26.62 28.76
CA PHE A 806 37.88 -27.18 27.80
C PHE A 806 39.34 -26.99 28.27
N PHE A 807 39.65 -25.83 28.86
CA PHE A 807 40.97 -25.58 29.47
C PHE A 807 41.23 -26.33 30.78
N LEU A 808 40.21 -26.92 31.43
CA LEU A 808 40.38 -27.72 32.65
C LEU A 808 40.59 -29.23 32.36
N GLN A 809 40.32 -29.71 31.15
CA GLN A 809 40.49 -31.12 30.78
C GLN A 809 41.83 -31.43 30.12
N ASP A 810 42.48 -30.45 29.48
CA ASP A 810 43.79 -30.62 28.85
C ASP A 810 44.92 -30.04 29.72
N GLY A 811 45.49 -30.89 30.59
CA GLY A 811 46.92 -30.82 30.91
C GLY A 811 47.35 -30.05 32.17
N ASN A 812 47.84 -30.83 33.13
CA ASN A 812 48.91 -30.56 34.11
C ASN A 812 49.57 -29.17 34.11
N ASP A 813 49.55 -28.58 35.31
CA ASP A 813 50.62 -27.74 35.89
C ASP A 813 50.94 -26.43 35.15
N ALA A 814 50.06 -25.43 35.31
CA ALA A 814 50.47 -24.02 35.23
C ALA A 814 49.46 -23.12 35.96
N ARG A 815 49.96 -22.29 36.88
CA ARG A 815 49.22 -21.17 37.48
C ARG A 815 48.75 -20.21 36.38
N ILE A 816 47.45 -20.16 36.10
CA ILE A 816 46.88 -19.19 35.14
C ILE A 816 46.21 -18.06 35.93
N HIS A 817 46.88 -16.90 35.97
CA HIS A 817 46.27 -15.62 36.30
C HIS A 817 45.40 -15.15 35.13
N LEU A 818 44.09 -15.05 35.34
CA LEU A 818 43.14 -14.56 34.34
C LEU A 818 43.06 -13.01 34.42
N LEU A 819 43.78 -12.31 33.53
CA LEU A 819 43.63 -10.87 33.31
C LEU A 819 42.58 -10.62 32.21
N LEU A 820 41.37 -10.24 32.61
CA LEU A 820 40.33 -9.71 31.71
C LEU A 820 40.67 -8.26 31.33
N LYS A 821 41.25 -8.06 30.14
CA LYS A 821 41.28 -6.74 29.47
C LYS A 821 40.09 -6.64 28.51
N LEU A 822 39.05 -5.94 28.93
CA LEU A 822 38.05 -5.35 28.03
C LEU A 822 38.62 -4.03 27.51
N SER A 823 38.88 -3.94 26.21
CA SER A 823 39.32 -2.70 25.58
C SER A 823 38.13 -1.87 25.14
N ILE A 824 37.58 -1.05 26.04
CA ILE A 824 36.98 0.27 25.73
C ILE A 824 37.16 1.18 26.96
N GLY A 825 38.04 2.19 26.88
CA GLY A 825 38.06 3.37 27.76
C GLY A 825 38.76 3.24 29.13
N GLN A 826 39.61 4.22 29.46
CA GLN A 826 40.57 4.28 30.59
C GLN A 826 39.97 4.26 32.02
N ALA A 827 40.56 3.46 32.94
CA ALA A 827 40.88 3.74 34.38
C ALA A 827 41.09 2.43 35.20
N PRO A 828 41.80 2.42 36.36
CA PRO A 828 42.68 1.33 36.78
C PRO A 828 42.03 0.21 37.63
N ALA A 829 42.70 -0.95 37.61
CA ALA A 829 42.30 -2.20 38.24
C ALA A 829 42.40 -2.20 39.78
N VAL A 830 41.44 -2.86 40.43
CA VAL A 830 41.52 -3.27 41.86
C VAL A 830 41.46 -4.80 41.90
N VAL A 831 42.43 -5.40 42.59
CA VAL A 831 42.60 -6.86 42.77
C VAL A 831 41.91 -7.28 44.05
N VAL A 832 41.13 -8.38 44.01
CA VAL A 832 40.62 -9.07 45.21
C VAL A 832 40.91 -10.57 45.06
N GLU A 833 41.73 -11.11 45.97
CA GLU A 833 42.01 -12.54 46.11
C GLU A 833 40.91 -13.24 46.93
N LEU A 834 40.58 -14.48 46.59
CA LEU A 834 39.80 -15.37 47.45
C LEU A 834 40.47 -16.75 47.54
N ALA A 835 40.62 -17.23 48.77
CA ALA A 835 41.18 -18.52 49.15
C ALA A 835 40.16 -19.67 48.93
N PRO A 836 40.62 -20.92 48.69
CA PRO A 836 39.74 -22.07 48.49
C PRO A 836 39.47 -22.79 49.83
N ASP A 837 38.22 -23.22 50.06
CA ASP A 837 37.88 -24.57 50.54
C ASP A 837 36.39 -24.73 50.97
N ALA A 838 35.84 -25.90 50.60
CA ALA A 838 34.73 -26.66 51.21
C ALA A 838 33.25 -26.38 50.74
N PRO A 839 32.32 -27.35 50.89
CA PRO A 839 31.73 -28.10 49.77
C PRO A 839 30.19 -28.09 49.68
N SER A 840 29.71 -28.66 48.56
CA SER A 840 28.38 -29.20 48.19
C SER A 840 27.16 -29.00 49.10
N ASP A 841 26.04 -28.74 48.41
CA ASP A 841 24.63 -28.85 48.81
C ASP A 841 23.96 -27.57 49.34
N ASP A 842 23.37 -26.78 48.43
CA ASP A 842 21.94 -26.42 48.50
C ASP A 842 21.52 -25.46 47.36
N ALA A 843 20.34 -25.71 46.80
CA ALA A 843 19.72 -24.92 45.74
C ALA A 843 19.13 -23.60 46.29
N CYS A 844 19.45 -22.46 45.66
CA CYS A 844 18.58 -21.27 45.67
C CYS A 844 18.94 -20.25 44.58
N ILE A 845 18.29 -20.36 43.42
CA ILE A 845 18.24 -19.27 42.42
C ILE A 845 17.46 -18.11 43.03
N ARG A 846 18.14 -17.00 43.37
CA ARG A 846 17.50 -15.72 43.71
C ARG A 846 17.35 -14.86 42.46
N ARG A 847 16.11 -14.56 42.09
CA ARG A 847 15.76 -13.53 41.09
C ARG A 847 16.23 -12.16 41.59
N ALA A 848 17.11 -11.50 40.84
CA ALA A 848 17.40 -10.08 40.99
C ALA A 848 16.31 -9.26 40.27
N ARG A 849 15.80 -8.23 40.95
CA ARG A 849 14.85 -7.24 40.42
C ARG A 849 15.66 -6.02 40.01
N VAL A 850 15.65 -5.66 38.72
CA VAL A 850 16.28 -4.42 38.24
C VAL A 850 15.31 -3.26 38.49
N VAL A 851 15.73 -2.30 39.30
CA VAL A 851 15.05 -1.00 39.49
C VAL A 851 15.87 0.03 38.70
N PHE A 852 15.24 0.72 37.76
CA PHE A 852 15.82 1.86 37.05
C PHE A 852 15.44 3.15 37.80
N ASP A 853 16.44 3.91 38.24
CA ASP A 853 16.29 5.32 38.65
C ASP A 853 16.97 6.20 37.58
N PRO A 854 16.25 7.10 36.89
CA PRO A 854 16.75 7.81 35.72
C PRO A 854 17.34 9.20 36.01
N SER A 855 17.79 9.50 37.23
CA SER A 855 18.47 10.77 37.50
C SER A 855 19.80 10.60 38.24
N ASP A 856 20.85 11.07 37.56
CA ASP A 856 22.16 11.49 38.08
C ASP A 856 23.37 10.56 37.78
N GLN A 857 24.38 11.17 37.16
CA GLN A 857 25.65 10.58 36.74
C GLN A 857 26.71 10.89 37.80
N SER A 858 26.93 10.01 38.77
CA SER A 858 28.22 9.86 39.49
C SER A 858 28.20 8.63 40.42
N VAL A 859 29.37 8.00 40.59
CA VAL A 859 29.56 6.68 41.20
C VAL A 859 29.82 6.79 42.71
N CYS A 860 29.16 5.94 43.54
CA CYS A 860 29.71 4.92 44.47
C CYS A 860 28.91 4.73 45.79
N GLY A 861 28.64 3.46 46.16
CA GLY A 861 28.35 3.04 47.55
C GLY A 861 27.29 1.93 47.70
N ILE A 862 27.70 0.68 47.95
CA ILE A 862 26.83 -0.41 48.43
C ILE A 862 27.14 -0.64 49.91
N GLU A 863 26.13 -0.54 50.77
CA GLU A 863 26.11 -1.03 52.16
C GLU A 863 25.03 -2.11 52.28
N VAL A 864 25.30 -3.19 53.03
CA VAL A 864 24.39 -4.35 53.19
C VAL A 864 24.12 -4.61 54.67
N ALA A 865 22.84 -4.74 55.07
CA ALA A 865 22.34 -5.57 56.20
C ALA A 865 20.77 -5.72 56.15
N PRO A 866 20.07 -6.53 56.99
CA PRO A 866 19.65 -7.92 56.69
C PRO A 866 18.11 -8.24 56.82
N ARG A 867 17.77 -9.52 56.54
CA ARG A 867 16.48 -10.26 56.38
C ARG A 867 15.36 -10.10 57.44
N THR A 868 14.08 -10.34 57.04
CA THR A 868 13.16 -11.30 57.74
C THR A 868 11.88 -11.77 56.99
N PHE A 869 11.53 -13.06 57.21
CA PHE A 869 10.24 -13.81 57.21
C PHE A 869 9.61 -14.54 55.98
N CYS A 870 9.03 -15.73 56.28
CA CYS A 870 8.74 -16.94 55.48
C CYS A 870 7.25 -17.40 55.52
N ASN A 871 6.88 -18.25 54.52
CA ASN A 871 5.82 -19.30 54.45
C ASN A 871 4.32 -18.87 54.52
N ILE A 872 3.32 -19.53 53.88
CA ILE A 872 2.94 -20.97 53.84
C ILE A 872 2.01 -21.30 52.63
N PHE A 873 2.16 -22.50 52.02
CA PHE A 873 1.12 -23.56 51.75
C PHE A 873 1.25 -24.33 50.41
N ARG A 874 1.44 -25.66 50.53
CA ARG A 874 0.94 -26.71 49.62
C ARG A 874 0.28 -27.83 50.44
N PRO A 875 -0.72 -28.56 49.90
CA PRO A 875 -1.54 -29.54 50.63
C PRO A 875 -1.19 -31.01 50.28
N LYS A 876 -1.52 -31.97 51.16
CA LYS A 876 -2.31 -33.19 50.84
C LYS A 876 -2.52 -34.16 52.02
N GLN A 877 -3.75 -34.69 52.03
CA GLN A 877 -4.23 -36.04 52.43
C GLN A 877 -4.46 -36.44 53.91
N ALA A 878 -5.76 -36.40 54.25
CA ALA A 878 -6.64 -37.50 54.72
C ALA A 878 -6.22 -38.44 55.87
N MET A 879 -7.03 -38.47 56.94
CA MET A 879 -7.88 -39.64 57.27
C MET A 879 -8.88 -39.31 58.40
N SER A 880 -10.04 -39.94 58.31
CA SER A 880 -11.26 -39.82 59.11
C SER A 880 -11.20 -40.50 60.49
N ALA A 881 -11.96 -40.00 61.46
CA ALA A 881 -12.90 -40.81 62.25
C ALA A 881 -13.94 -39.91 62.97
N SER A 882 -15.17 -40.41 62.98
CA SER A 882 -16.43 -39.91 63.54
C SER A 882 -16.46 -39.62 65.04
N ILE A 883 -17.18 -38.56 65.44
CA ILE A 883 -18.45 -38.61 66.23
C ILE A 883 -19.40 -37.57 65.64
#